data_AF-A2DBL9-F1
#
_entry.id   AF-A2DBL9-F1
#
_cell.length_a   1.000
_cell.length_b   1.000
_cell.length_c   1.000
_cell.angle_alpha   90.00
_cell.angle_beta   90.00
_cell.angle_gamma   90.00
#
_symmetry.space_group_name_H-M   'P 1'
#
loop_
_entity.id
_entity.type
_entity.pdbx_description
1 polymer ?
#
loop_
_entity_poly.entity_id
_entity_poly.type
_entity_poly.pdbx_seq_one_letter_code
_entity_poly.pdbx_strand_id
1 'polypeptide(L)'
;MPNQSEDIFETYESLKQLNISYNFLTEIPEYFSDLQSLEEVLAFGNRISKCSLKKAPIKTIDFGQNQFTYIPLLNSAIEHLYMDFNRITSIEIAYPKLTKLCLNLNQISFISPDIVFPALLTLDISRNKLTELPDLSVLAPNLERLDASFNSITELPKLPMSIIEIRLSNNSIKNLPKDLDTYTNLTYIDFSCNKLTYVGKLPFTIQTAILYENEIVEIEECETPDLHSLEISRNCLEKYPAFRINEIAELSIFSNRIKELRADCFYEKIYKLDLSDNDTDHLPADLFKLATLVHLNVARNKIKSFPPNISSSPLIYFCISENPIEKLPDLFPIPLEQLYMANCGLDCIPDTIIRNEELIVLVAPGNNIKSVPYIPTLQRANFSCNKLTKMPIFPTSITSIDLSCNNISEITDNANFPLLRDFNISSNNVSKLPSNFFAPKLELFTIAKNPLSGDWSLSLPSLVKLDINATDINLISVPTINEVVSPHPSDIPFCHSINCGDCVSYSQRKRLQNGFEDEIIADAKRGVFGILNVSCDQKATRKVAAALTKLIRRQDSFDDQSFEQLSDDAMMLVNTEPSQGETTVALALVSEKVTVVRTGSVHVLKLNRNGDITFSMRNRTPSQPLDRRSISFYRSRDNLGVMQALGDQLVFGGDDDLNMKTTELTDDDKWIVIASDIVFNVIDENLLSKMAKTVENAEEFAYGLRNTTMGHMYNQKLSAIVLDIDKYKKGKN
;
A
#
# COMPACT_ATOMS: atom_id res chain seq x y z
N MET A 1 2.98 1.44 67.10
CA MET A 1 1.77 0.83 66.52
C MET A 1 0.93 1.95 65.93
N PRO A 2 0.49 1.84 64.67
CA PRO A 2 -0.23 0.70 64.09
C PRO A 2 0.76 -0.32 63.51
N ASN A 3 0.87 -1.56 64.00
CA ASN A 3 -0.03 -2.72 63.82
C ASN A 3 -0.42 -2.96 62.37
N GLN A 4 0.28 -3.94 61.78
CA GLN A 4 -0.24 -4.94 60.86
C GLN A 4 -1.48 -4.48 60.09
N SER A 5 -1.29 -3.90 58.90
CA SER A 5 -2.20 -4.28 57.84
C SER A 5 -1.90 -5.75 57.59
N GLU A 6 -2.67 -6.65 58.22
CA GLU A 6 -2.96 -7.92 57.57
C GLU A 6 -3.31 -7.54 56.13
N ASP A 7 -2.49 -7.99 55.17
CA ASP A 7 -2.69 -7.67 53.76
C ASP A 7 -4.14 -8.06 53.49
N ILE A 8 -5.03 -7.09 53.24
CA ILE A 8 -6.49 -7.32 53.28
C ILE A 8 -6.88 -8.50 52.37
N PHE A 9 -6.07 -8.74 51.35
CA PHE A 9 -6.10 -9.86 50.41
C PHE A 9 -5.97 -11.25 51.06
N GLU A 10 -5.25 -11.42 52.17
CA GLU A 10 -5.17 -12.68 52.95
C GLU A 10 -6.54 -13.09 53.50
N THR A 11 -7.46 -12.15 53.71
CA THR A 11 -8.81 -12.44 54.21
C THR A 11 -9.78 -12.97 53.13
N TYR A 12 -9.39 -12.93 51.86
CA TYR A 12 -10.25 -13.37 50.74
C TYR A 12 -9.97 -14.83 50.35
N GLU A 13 -10.18 -15.77 51.28
CA GLU A 13 -9.95 -17.21 51.06
C GLU A 13 -10.75 -17.82 49.89
N SER A 14 -11.86 -17.18 49.50
CA SER A 14 -12.72 -17.57 48.37
C SER A 14 -12.39 -16.85 47.06
N LEU A 15 -11.34 -16.02 47.00
CA LEU A 15 -10.96 -15.28 45.80
C LEU A 15 -10.55 -16.25 44.68
N LYS A 16 -11.29 -16.24 43.57
CA LYS A 16 -11.02 -17.09 42.41
C LYS A 16 -10.30 -16.39 41.26
N GLN A 17 -10.57 -15.11 41.09
CA GLN A 17 -10.03 -14.32 40.00
C GLN A 17 -9.46 -13.02 40.57
N LEU A 18 -8.20 -12.74 40.25
CA LEU A 18 -7.53 -11.51 40.60
C LEU A 18 -7.23 -10.73 39.31
N ASN A 19 -7.86 -9.56 39.14
CA ASN A 19 -7.53 -8.66 38.04
C ASN A 19 -6.89 -7.37 38.58
N ILE A 20 -5.61 -7.21 38.27
CA ILE A 20 -4.74 -6.09 38.65
C ILE A 20 -4.14 -5.43 37.39
N SER A 21 -4.78 -5.60 36.23
CA SER A 21 -4.32 -5.05 34.95
C SER A 21 -4.32 -3.51 34.94
N TYR A 22 -3.48 -2.92 34.09
CA TYR A 22 -3.35 -1.46 33.88
C TYR A 22 -3.03 -0.67 35.15
N ASN A 23 -2.12 -1.21 35.97
CA ASN A 23 -1.56 -0.52 37.12
C ASN A 23 -0.07 -0.24 36.88
N PHE A 24 0.63 0.23 37.92
CA PHE A 24 2.08 0.46 37.90
C PHE A 24 2.83 -0.56 38.77
N LEU A 25 2.27 -1.75 38.94
CA LEU A 25 2.83 -2.78 39.81
C LEU A 25 4.18 -3.26 39.28
N THR A 26 5.16 -3.43 40.16
CA THR A 26 6.52 -3.89 39.82
C THR A 26 6.78 -5.34 40.23
N GLU A 27 5.95 -5.90 41.12
CA GLU A 27 5.96 -7.28 41.56
C GLU A 27 4.54 -7.71 41.96
N ILE A 28 4.30 -9.02 41.95
CA ILE A 28 3.11 -9.63 42.56
C ILE A 28 3.52 -10.14 43.95
N PRO A 29 2.86 -9.69 45.03
CA PRO A 29 3.13 -10.15 46.39
C PRO A 29 3.07 -11.69 46.54
N GLU A 30 3.98 -12.26 47.34
CA GLU A 30 4.09 -13.71 47.50
C GLU A 30 2.85 -14.35 48.15
N TYR A 31 2.10 -13.63 48.98
CA TYR A 31 0.91 -14.18 49.66
C TYR A 31 -0.19 -14.59 48.68
N PHE A 32 -0.25 -14.02 47.46
CA PHE A 32 -1.18 -14.49 46.43
C PHE A 32 -0.92 -15.96 46.06
N SER A 33 0.30 -16.45 46.30
CA SER A 33 0.62 -17.86 46.15
C SER A 33 -0.12 -18.73 47.16
N ASP A 34 -0.56 -18.24 48.32
CA ASP A 34 -1.19 -19.05 49.36
C ASP A 34 -2.72 -19.13 49.24
N LEU A 35 -3.34 -18.36 48.33
CA LEU A 35 -4.78 -18.37 48.08
C LEU A 35 -5.24 -19.65 47.37
N GLN A 36 -5.81 -20.58 48.14
CA GLN A 36 -6.18 -21.92 47.67
C GLN A 36 -7.33 -21.93 46.64
N SER A 37 -8.14 -20.86 46.59
CA SER A 37 -9.24 -20.73 45.63
C SER A 37 -8.85 -20.00 44.34
N LEU A 38 -7.64 -19.44 44.25
CA LEU A 38 -7.25 -18.57 43.15
C LEU A 38 -6.96 -19.38 41.88
N GLU A 39 -7.83 -19.23 40.88
CA GLU A 39 -7.82 -19.95 39.60
C GLU A 39 -7.34 -19.06 38.44
N GLU A 40 -7.43 -17.73 38.54
CA GLU A 40 -7.06 -16.81 37.46
C GLU A 40 -6.38 -15.53 37.95
N VAL A 41 -5.31 -15.12 37.28
CA VAL A 41 -4.59 -13.86 37.55
C VAL A 41 -4.42 -13.07 36.25
N LEU A 42 -5.00 -11.88 36.20
CA LEU A 42 -4.87 -10.93 35.09
C LEU A 42 -4.06 -9.72 35.56
N ALA A 43 -2.85 -9.54 35.05
CA ALA A 43 -1.94 -8.46 35.40
C ALA A 43 -1.35 -7.77 34.16
N PHE A 44 -2.11 -7.72 33.07
CA PHE A 44 -1.71 -7.09 31.82
C PHE A 44 -1.38 -5.60 32.01
N GLY A 45 -0.39 -5.07 31.30
CA GLY A 45 -0.15 -3.62 31.26
C GLY A 45 0.39 -3.05 32.58
N ASN A 46 1.38 -3.72 33.17
CA ASN A 46 2.04 -3.32 34.42
C ASN A 46 3.56 -3.13 34.20
N ARG A 47 4.33 -3.07 35.28
CA ARG A 47 5.81 -3.00 35.28
C ARG A 47 6.43 -4.22 35.98
N ILE A 48 5.72 -5.34 36.00
CA ILE A 48 6.12 -6.53 36.76
C ILE A 48 7.34 -7.15 36.10
N SER A 49 8.39 -7.37 36.89
CA SER A 49 9.65 -7.99 36.41
C SER A 49 9.93 -9.35 37.04
N LYS A 50 9.25 -9.67 38.14
CA LYS A 50 9.41 -10.92 38.90
C LYS A 50 8.10 -11.30 39.59
N CYS A 51 7.87 -12.60 39.71
CA CYS A 51 6.70 -13.18 40.38
C CYS A 51 7.00 -14.63 40.77
N SER A 52 6.40 -15.13 41.86
CA SER A 52 6.43 -16.53 42.27
C SER A 52 5.04 -16.95 42.77
N LEU A 53 4.30 -17.70 41.95
CA LEU A 53 2.95 -18.20 42.26
C LEU A 53 2.92 -19.73 42.19
N LYS A 54 3.61 -20.38 43.12
CA LYS A 54 3.93 -21.82 43.06
C LYS A 54 2.87 -22.72 43.69
N LYS A 55 2.10 -22.23 44.66
CA LYS A 55 1.18 -23.06 45.46
C LYS A 55 -0.30 -22.94 45.03
N ALA A 56 -0.79 -21.72 44.78
CA ALA A 56 -2.18 -21.48 44.39
C ALA A 56 -2.51 -22.23 43.09
N PRO A 57 -3.71 -22.84 42.94
CA PRO A 57 -4.07 -23.68 41.80
C PRO A 57 -4.55 -22.86 40.57
N ILE A 58 -3.77 -21.84 40.21
CA ILE A 58 -4.04 -20.93 39.10
C ILE A 58 -3.98 -21.70 37.77
N LYS A 59 -5.03 -21.59 36.96
CA LYS A 59 -5.16 -22.18 35.62
C LYS A 59 -4.84 -21.18 34.51
N THR A 60 -5.21 -19.92 34.69
CA THR A 60 -5.01 -18.86 33.68
C THR A 60 -4.18 -17.72 34.27
N ILE A 61 -3.10 -17.36 33.57
CA ILE A 61 -2.28 -16.20 33.90
C ILE A 61 -2.12 -15.31 32.67
N ASP A 62 -2.36 -14.02 32.85
CA ASP A 62 -2.06 -12.98 31.88
C ASP A 62 -1.09 -11.96 32.44
N PHE A 63 0.15 -12.04 31.97
CA PHE A 63 1.26 -11.13 32.26
C PHE A 63 1.70 -10.35 31.03
N GLY A 64 0.82 -10.18 30.03
CA GLY A 64 1.15 -9.38 28.84
C GLY A 64 1.51 -7.93 29.17
N GLN A 65 2.35 -7.29 28.36
CA GLN A 65 2.80 -5.90 28.57
C GLN A 65 3.38 -5.66 29.98
N ASN A 66 4.51 -6.32 30.26
CA ASN A 66 5.24 -6.21 31.53
C ASN A 66 6.77 -6.13 31.28
N GLN A 67 7.59 -6.41 32.30
CA GLN A 67 9.05 -6.32 32.25
C GLN A 67 9.75 -7.66 32.52
N PHE A 68 9.06 -8.80 32.33
CA PHE A 68 9.66 -10.11 32.53
C PHE A 68 10.80 -10.36 31.55
N THR A 69 11.92 -10.88 32.06
CA THR A 69 13.08 -11.32 31.25
C THR A 69 13.19 -12.84 31.14
N TYR A 70 12.38 -13.58 31.89
CA TYR A 70 12.28 -15.04 31.88
C TYR A 70 10.84 -15.45 32.21
N ILE A 71 10.44 -16.68 31.87
CA ILE A 71 9.18 -17.27 32.33
C ILE A 71 9.31 -17.55 33.84
N PRO A 72 8.49 -16.92 34.71
CA PRO A 72 8.61 -17.10 36.15
C PRO A 72 8.26 -18.54 36.57
N LEU A 73 8.68 -18.93 37.79
CA LEU A 73 8.30 -20.20 38.38
C LEU A 73 6.85 -20.13 38.90
N LEU A 74 5.98 -20.95 38.31
CA LEU A 74 4.56 -20.98 38.59
C LEU A 74 4.11 -22.39 39.05
N ASN A 75 2.83 -22.54 39.38
CA ASN A 75 2.26 -23.84 39.72
C ASN A 75 2.16 -24.77 38.48
N SER A 76 1.99 -26.07 38.71
CA SER A 76 1.86 -27.08 37.64
C SER A 76 0.44 -27.26 37.09
N ALA A 77 -0.54 -26.53 37.61
CA ALA A 77 -1.95 -26.56 37.22
C ALA A 77 -2.30 -25.61 36.07
N ILE A 78 -1.37 -24.73 35.66
CA ILE A 78 -1.59 -23.75 34.59
C ILE A 78 -1.95 -24.45 33.27
N GLU A 79 -3.02 -23.94 32.66
CA GLU A 79 -3.58 -24.34 31.37
C GLU A 79 -3.33 -23.24 30.32
N HIS A 80 -3.42 -21.96 30.70
CA HIS A 80 -3.22 -20.83 29.81
C HIS A 80 -2.21 -19.82 30.37
N LEU A 81 -1.18 -19.48 29.60
CA LEU A 81 -0.16 -18.50 29.97
C LEU A 81 0.04 -17.48 28.85
N TYR A 82 -0.30 -16.22 29.14
CA TYR A 82 -0.05 -15.08 28.27
C TYR A 82 1.09 -14.24 28.85
N MET A 83 2.15 -14.05 28.07
CA MET A 83 3.34 -13.29 28.43
C MET A 83 3.83 -12.47 27.23
N ASP A 84 2.90 -12.05 26.37
CA ASP A 84 3.18 -11.21 25.22
C ASP A 84 3.74 -9.85 25.63
N PHE A 85 4.51 -9.21 24.75
CA PHE A 85 5.03 -7.86 24.97
C PHE A 85 5.84 -7.72 26.28
N ASN A 86 6.86 -8.57 26.42
CA ASN A 86 7.79 -8.58 27.55
C ASN A 86 9.25 -8.53 27.02
N ARG A 87 10.24 -8.94 27.82
CA ARG A 87 11.66 -8.95 27.46
C ARG A 87 12.28 -10.34 27.63
N ILE A 88 11.46 -11.39 27.51
CA ILE A 88 11.88 -12.79 27.73
C ILE A 88 12.89 -13.19 26.66
N THR A 89 14.01 -13.78 27.08
CA THR A 89 15.12 -14.15 26.18
C THR A 89 15.21 -15.64 25.85
N SER A 90 14.64 -16.51 26.69
CA SER A 90 14.69 -17.97 26.54
C SER A 90 13.46 -18.67 27.11
N ILE A 91 13.16 -19.86 26.59
CA ILE A 91 12.18 -20.80 27.16
C ILE A 91 12.93 -22.01 27.73
N GLU A 92 12.95 -22.13 29.05
CA GLU A 92 13.72 -23.16 29.76
C GLU A 92 12.88 -24.01 30.72
N ILE A 93 11.60 -23.67 30.89
CA ILE A 93 10.67 -24.38 31.75
C ILE A 93 9.37 -24.68 31.00
N ALA A 94 8.82 -25.86 31.24
CA ALA A 94 7.52 -26.29 30.73
C ALA A 94 6.55 -26.64 31.85
N TYR A 95 5.26 -26.53 31.55
CA TYR A 95 4.17 -26.83 32.47
C TYR A 95 3.30 -27.96 31.86
N PRO A 96 3.09 -29.08 32.57
CA PRO A 96 2.53 -30.30 31.97
C PRO A 96 1.06 -30.18 31.55
N LYS A 97 0.29 -29.25 32.13
CA LYS A 97 -1.11 -29.02 31.80
C LYS A 97 -1.35 -27.85 30.83
N LEU A 98 -0.28 -27.18 30.41
CA LEU A 98 -0.39 -25.98 29.58
C LEU A 98 -0.90 -26.35 28.19
N THR A 99 -2.06 -25.81 27.82
CA THR A 99 -2.71 -25.99 26.52
C THR A 99 -2.48 -24.78 25.59
N LYS A 100 -2.24 -23.59 26.16
CA LYS A 100 -1.97 -22.36 25.41
C LYS A 100 -0.83 -21.54 26.02
N LEU A 101 0.16 -21.23 25.17
CA LEU A 101 1.30 -20.40 25.51
C LEU A 101 1.45 -19.26 24.50
N CYS A 102 1.34 -18.01 24.97
CA CYS A 102 1.56 -16.81 24.15
C CYS A 102 2.77 -16.03 24.66
N LEU A 103 3.78 -15.88 23.82
CA LEU A 103 5.08 -15.27 24.07
C LEU A 103 5.48 -14.31 22.95
N ASN A 104 4.51 -13.86 22.14
CA ASN A 104 4.78 -12.94 21.04
C ASN A 104 5.33 -11.60 21.52
N LEU A 105 6.11 -10.92 20.67
CA LEU A 105 6.74 -9.64 21.01
C LEU A 105 7.64 -9.73 22.26
N ASN A 106 8.58 -10.67 22.26
CA ASN A 106 9.61 -10.80 23.28
C ASN A 106 11.00 -10.70 22.64
N GLN A 107 12.04 -11.21 23.30
CA GLN A 107 13.41 -11.25 22.79
C GLN A 107 13.95 -12.69 22.73
N ILE A 108 13.05 -13.66 22.57
CA ILE A 108 13.39 -15.08 22.68
C ILE A 108 14.34 -15.43 21.54
N SER A 109 15.50 -15.95 21.90
CA SER A 109 16.53 -16.39 20.95
C SER A 109 16.88 -17.87 21.12
N PHE A 110 16.38 -18.50 22.18
CA PHE A 110 16.68 -19.88 22.52
C PHE A 110 15.47 -20.58 23.17
N ILE A 111 15.23 -21.84 22.78
CA ILE A 111 14.26 -22.75 23.40
C ILE A 111 15.02 -24.00 23.79
N SER A 112 14.99 -24.37 25.07
CA SER A 112 15.66 -25.57 25.55
C SER A 112 15.04 -26.81 24.89
N PRO A 113 15.83 -27.71 24.28
CA PRO A 113 15.30 -28.90 23.62
C PRO A 113 14.83 -29.99 24.60
N ASP A 114 15.22 -29.89 25.89
CA ASP A 114 14.92 -30.89 26.91
C ASP A 114 13.55 -30.69 27.58
N ILE A 115 12.84 -29.61 27.27
CA ILE A 115 11.50 -29.34 27.82
C ILE A 115 10.43 -30.00 26.96
N VAL A 116 9.34 -30.43 27.60
CA VAL A 116 8.19 -31.04 26.93
C VAL A 116 6.91 -30.41 27.46
N PHE A 117 6.07 -29.97 26.54
CA PHE A 117 4.71 -29.50 26.80
C PHE A 117 3.70 -30.54 26.30
N PRO A 118 3.38 -31.58 27.10
CA PRO A 118 2.60 -32.72 26.63
C PRO A 118 1.14 -32.40 26.32
N ALA A 119 0.60 -31.28 26.82
CA ALA A 119 -0.79 -30.87 26.61
C ALA A 119 -0.95 -29.65 25.68
N LEU A 120 0.15 -29.11 25.14
CA LEU A 120 0.12 -27.83 24.42
C LEU A 120 -0.56 -27.99 23.06
N LEU A 121 -1.59 -27.19 22.83
CA LEU A 121 -2.39 -27.15 21.60
C LEU A 121 -2.09 -25.88 20.79
N THR A 122 -1.76 -24.77 21.45
CA THR A 122 -1.47 -23.48 20.81
C THR A 122 -0.19 -22.87 21.35
N LEU A 123 0.73 -22.56 20.44
CA LEU A 123 2.00 -21.90 20.72
C LEU A 123 2.13 -20.66 19.84
N ASP A 124 2.20 -19.48 20.46
CA ASP A 124 2.53 -18.23 19.78
C ASP A 124 3.86 -17.71 20.33
N ILE A 125 4.88 -17.73 19.48
CA ILE A 125 6.25 -17.25 19.71
C ILE A 125 6.65 -16.28 18.59
N SER A 126 5.67 -15.66 17.93
CA SER A 126 5.90 -14.71 16.84
C SER A 126 6.61 -13.43 17.33
N ARG A 127 7.28 -12.70 16.43
CA ARG A 127 7.97 -11.43 16.75
C ARG A 127 9.00 -11.59 17.87
N ASN A 128 9.92 -12.53 17.68
CA ASN A 128 11.03 -12.83 18.57
C ASN A 128 12.37 -12.79 17.80
N LYS A 129 13.44 -13.38 18.34
CA LYS A 129 14.78 -13.42 17.76
C LYS A 129 15.24 -14.86 17.45
N LEU A 130 14.30 -15.77 17.21
CA LEU A 130 14.60 -17.19 16.97
C LEU A 130 15.24 -17.38 15.60
N THR A 131 16.28 -18.19 15.53
CA THR A 131 16.96 -18.57 14.27
C THR A 131 16.68 -20.03 13.87
N GLU A 132 16.24 -20.83 14.83
CA GLU A 132 15.85 -22.23 14.70
C GLU A 132 14.76 -22.56 15.72
N LEU A 133 14.06 -23.67 15.49
CA LEU A 133 13.11 -24.26 16.43
C LEU A 133 13.51 -25.71 16.70
N PRO A 134 13.33 -26.21 17.94
CA PRO A 134 13.52 -27.62 18.24
C PRO A 134 12.47 -28.50 17.53
N ASP A 135 12.63 -29.82 17.61
CA ASP A 135 11.65 -30.78 17.10
C ASP A 135 10.32 -30.63 17.87
N LEU A 136 9.33 -29.99 17.23
CA LEU A 136 8.02 -29.74 17.84
C LEU A 136 7.18 -31.01 17.94
N SER A 137 7.50 -32.07 17.18
CA SER A 137 6.86 -33.37 17.36
C SER A 137 7.24 -34.03 18.69
N VAL A 138 8.37 -33.64 19.29
CA VAL A 138 8.82 -34.08 20.61
C VAL A 138 8.47 -33.05 21.70
N LEU A 139 8.73 -31.77 21.45
CA LEU A 139 8.53 -30.71 22.43
C LEU A 139 7.03 -30.46 22.70
N ALA A 140 6.17 -30.51 21.68
CA ALA A 140 4.73 -30.28 21.80
C ALA A 140 3.96 -31.28 20.92
N PRO A 141 3.88 -32.57 21.30
CA PRO A 141 3.39 -33.65 20.43
C PRO A 141 1.90 -33.54 20.05
N ASN A 142 1.12 -32.70 20.75
CA ASN A 142 -0.30 -32.46 20.50
C ASN A 142 -0.58 -31.07 19.91
N LEU A 143 0.45 -30.36 19.44
CA LEU A 143 0.30 -28.99 18.95
C LEU A 143 -0.64 -28.95 17.74
N GLU A 144 -1.65 -28.10 17.80
CA GLU A 144 -2.61 -27.86 16.71
C GLU A 144 -2.31 -26.56 15.96
N ARG A 145 -1.86 -25.52 16.68
CA ARG A 145 -1.64 -24.18 16.13
C ARG A 145 -0.26 -23.67 16.52
N LEU A 146 0.52 -23.32 15.52
CA LEU A 146 1.84 -22.71 15.68
C LEU A 146 1.85 -21.34 15.02
N ASP A 147 2.23 -20.32 15.77
CA ASP A 147 2.69 -19.04 15.22
C ASP A 147 4.11 -18.75 15.67
N ALA A 148 5.03 -18.72 14.71
CA ALA A 148 6.42 -18.35 14.87
C ALA A 148 6.85 -17.32 13.80
N SER A 149 5.89 -16.54 13.32
CA SER A 149 6.11 -15.49 12.32
C SER A 149 7.01 -14.38 12.85
N PHE A 150 7.64 -13.59 11.97
CA PHE A 150 8.53 -12.48 12.33
C PHE A 150 9.66 -12.91 13.27
N ASN A 151 10.41 -13.92 12.85
CA ASN A 151 11.64 -14.35 13.49
C ASN A 151 12.77 -14.33 12.43
N SER A 152 13.82 -15.12 12.62
CA SER A 152 14.90 -15.31 11.65
C SER A 152 15.12 -16.81 11.40
N ILE A 153 14.04 -17.60 11.44
CA ILE A 153 14.08 -19.06 11.30
C ILE A 153 14.51 -19.42 9.89
N THR A 154 15.50 -20.31 9.76
CA THR A 154 16.08 -20.69 8.46
C THR A 154 15.57 -22.03 7.92
N GLU A 155 15.04 -22.90 8.79
CA GLU A 155 14.52 -24.22 8.44
C GLU A 155 13.23 -24.50 9.22
N LEU A 156 12.29 -25.22 8.60
CA LEU A 156 11.07 -25.66 9.27
C LEU A 156 11.41 -26.79 10.28
N PRO A 157 10.96 -26.73 11.55
CA PRO A 157 11.12 -27.85 12.47
C PRO A 157 10.24 -29.04 12.06
N LYS A 158 10.53 -30.21 12.61
CA LYS A 158 9.59 -31.33 12.55
C LYS A 158 8.30 -30.96 13.31
N LEU A 159 7.16 -31.12 12.65
CA LEU A 159 5.84 -30.79 13.19
C LEU A 159 5.08 -32.06 13.58
N PRO A 160 4.24 -32.03 14.63
CA PRO A 160 3.37 -33.14 14.99
C PRO A 160 2.20 -33.31 13.99
N MET A 161 1.68 -34.53 13.88
CA MET A 161 0.55 -34.86 12.98
C MET A 161 -0.78 -34.22 13.40
N SER A 162 -0.87 -33.69 14.63
CA SER A 162 -2.01 -32.93 15.14
C SER A 162 -2.13 -31.53 14.56
N ILE A 163 -1.11 -31.03 13.84
CA ILE A 163 -1.08 -29.64 13.38
C ILE A 163 -2.22 -29.36 12.40
N ILE A 164 -2.93 -28.27 12.67
CA ILE A 164 -4.06 -27.74 11.88
C ILE A 164 -3.65 -26.45 11.18
N GLU A 165 -2.76 -25.67 11.80
CA GLU A 165 -2.46 -24.30 11.41
C GLU A 165 -0.99 -23.96 11.66
N ILE A 166 -0.31 -23.50 10.62
CA ILE A 166 1.10 -23.11 10.67
C ILE A 166 1.24 -21.67 10.18
N ARG A 167 1.76 -20.79 11.03
CA ARG A 167 2.17 -19.42 10.70
C ARG A 167 3.65 -19.23 10.93
N LEU A 168 4.39 -18.98 9.85
CA LEU A 168 5.84 -18.81 9.82
C LEU A 168 6.24 -17.68 8.88
N SER A 169 5.36 -16.70 8.65
CA SER A 169 5.67 -15.59 7.76
C SER A 169 6.81 -14.72 8.27
N ASN A 170 7.49 -14.00 7.37
CA ASN A 170 8.64 -13.13 7.72
C ASN A 170 9.73 -13.90 8.47
N ASN A 171 10.25 -14.94 7.83
CA ASN A 171 11.41 -15.71 8.28
C ASN A 171 12.40 -15.85 7.10
N SER A 172 13.32 -16.82 7.17
CA SER A 172 14.30 -17.10 6.11
C SER A 172 14.25 -18.56 5.68
N ILE A 173 13.07 -19.18 5.73
CA ILE A 173 12.86 -20.60 5.40
C ILE A 173 13.01 -20.81 3.90
N LYS A 174 13.81 -21.81 3.51
CA LYS A 174 14.11 -22.11 2.10
C LYS A 174 13.31 -23.25 1.50
N ASN A 175 12.87 -24.21 2.33
CA ASN A 175 12.22 -25.43 1.87
C ASN A 175 11.06 -25.81 2.80
N LEU A 176 9.98 -26.30 2.19
CA LEU A 176 8.93 -27.03 2.89
C LEU A 176 9.26 -28.54 2.90
N PRO A 177 8.71 -29.31 3.86
CA PRO A 177 8.88 -30.76 3.90
C PRO A 177 8.26 -31.40 2.67
N LYS A 178 8.92 -32.43 2.12
CA LYS A 178 8.46 -33.12 0.89
C LYS A 178 7.13 -33.87 1.09
N ASP A 179 6.84 -34.20 2.33
CA ASP A 179 5.70 -34.96 2.84
C ASP A 179 4.67 -34.04 3.51
N LEU A 180 4.61 -32.76 3.15
CA LEU A 180 3.61 -31.81 3.67
C LEU A 180 2.17 -32.31 3.41
N ASP A 181 1.95 -33.05 2.32
CA ASP A 181 0.68 -33.67 1.97
C ASP A 181 0.20 -34.74 2.96
N THR A 182 1.08 -35.26 3.81
CA THR A 182 0.72 -36.27 4.83
C THR A 182 0.01 -35.69 6.05
N TYR A 183 0.06 -34.37 6.27
CA TYR A 183 -0.59 -33.71 7.40
C TYR A 183 -2.10 -33.56 7.17
N THR A 184 -2.85 -34.64 7.43
CA THR A 184 -4.29 -34.76 7.13
C THR A 184 -5.22 -33.85 7.94
N ASN A 185 -4.69 -33.11 8.93
CA ASN A 185 -5.45 -32.14 9.71
C ASN A 185 -5.14 -30.69 9.31
N LEU A 186 -4.11 -30.47 8.49
CA LEU A 186 -3.60 -29.14 8.14
C LEU A 186 -4.57 -28.45 7.18
N THR A 187 -5.15 -27.33 7.63
CA THR A 187 -6.11 -26.53 6.85
C THR A 187 -5.57 -25.15 6.50
N TYR A 188 -4.58 -24.65 7.23
CA TYR A 188 -4.03 -23.31 7.05
C TYR A 188 -2.51 -23.30 7.09
N ILE A 189 -1.89 -22.71 6.07
CA ILE A 189 -0.46 -22.39 6.06
C ILE A 189 -0.23 -20.92 5.71
N ASP A 190 0.68 -20.29 6.44
CA ASP A 190 1.28 -19.00 6.08
C ASP A 190 2.81 -19.09 6.14
N PHE A 191 3.41 -19.06 4.96
CA PHE A 191 4.85 -18.99 4.74
C PHE A 191 5.23 -17.74 3.93
N SER A 192 4.40 -16.69 3.94
CA SER A 192 4.70 -15.45 3.21
C SER A 192 6.01 -14.80 3.68
N CYS A 193 6.64 -14.02 2.82
CA CYS A 193 7.89 -13.30 3.15
C CYS A 193 9.00 -14.24 3.66
N ASN A 194 9.27 -15.31 2.92
CA ASN A 194 10.34 -16.28 3.20
C ASN A 194 11.27 -16.39 1.98
N LYS A 195 11.99 -17.51 1.87
CA LYS A 195 12.96 -17.81 0.80
C LYS A 195 12.64 -19.13 0.10
N LEU A 196 11.37 -19.52 0.08
CA LEU A 196 10.91 -20.75 -0.55
C LEU A 196 11.18 -20.70 -2.05
N THR A 197 11.75 -21.76 -2.62
CA THR A 197 11.99 -21.88 -4.07
C THR A 197 11.09 -22.91 -4.76
N TYR A 198 10.53 -23.83 -3.99
CA TYR A 198 9.66 -24.92 -4.46
C TYR A 198 8.60 -25.23 -3.41
N VAL A 199 7.39 -25.57 -3.87
CA VAL A 199 6.30 -26.08 -3.03
C VAL A 199 5.87 -27.44 -3.57
N GLY A 200 5.99 -28.49 -2.74
CA GLY A 200 5.49 -29.82 -3.07
C GLY A 200 3.97 -29.89 -3.03
N LYS A 201 3.43 -31.11 -3.06
CA LYS A 201 1.97 -31.31 -2.90
C LYS A 201 1.50 -30.71 -1.57
N LEU A 202 0.40 -29.97 -1.66
CA LEU A 202 -0.31 -29.49 -0.48
C LEU A 202 -1.25 -30.59 0.06
N PRO A 203 -1.58 -30.58 1.37
CA PRO A 203 -2.56 -31.50 1.93
C PRO A 203 -3.92 -31.36 1.25
N PHE A 204 -4.64 -32.48 1.09
CA PHE A 204 -5.99 -32.49 0.53
C PHE A 204 -6.99 -31.62 1.31
N THR A 205 -6.76 -31.44 2.61
CA THR A 205 -7.59 -30.66 3.55
C THR A 205 -7.26 -29.16 3.57
N ILE A 206 -6.30 -28.71 2.76
CA ILE A 206 -5.87 -27.31 2.80
C ILE A 206 -7.01 -26.39 2.35
N GLN A 207 -7.31 -25.39 3.17
CA GLN A 207 -8.35 -24.39 2.92
C GLN A 207 -7.76 -23.05 2.52
N THR A 208 -6.62 -22.69 3.13
CA THR A 208 -5.91 -21.44 2.89
C THR A 208 -4.40 -21.67 2.82
N ALA A 209 -3.80 -21.18 1.74
CA ALA A 209 -2.35 -21.17 1.56
C ALA A 209 -1.84 -19.75 1.25
N ILE A 210 -1.06 -19.19 2.17
CA ILE A 210 -0.42 -17.88 2.02
C ILE A 210 1.08 -18.09 1.78
N LEU A 211 1.49 -17.81 0.54
CA LEU A 211 2.82 -18.07 -0.02
C LEU A 211 3.42 -16.82 -0.72
N TYR A 212 2.76 -15.67 -0.59
CA TYR A 212 3.16 -14.39 -1.18
C TYR A 212 4.58 -13.97 -0.78
N GLU A 213 5.30 -13.31 -1.68
CA GLU A 213 6.65 -12.75 -1.42
C GLU A 213 7.67 -13.82 -0.99
N ASN A 214 7.89 -14.77 -1.89
CA ASN A 214 8.92 -15.81 -1.79
C ASN A 214 9.74 -15.82 -3.10
N GLU A 215 10.52 -16.88 -3.32
CA GLU A 215 11.33 -17.09 -4.52
C GLU A 215 10.84 -18.35 -5.29
N ILE A 216 9.54 -18.68 -5.15
CA ILE A 216 8.97 -19.95 -5.64
C ILE A 216 8.97 -19.95 -7.16
N VAL A 217 9.62 -20.95 -7.77
CA VAL A 217 9.68 -21.13 -9.22
C VAL A 217 8.63 -22.12 -9.72
N GLU A 218 8.30 -23.12 -8.89
CA GLU A 218 7.39 -24.19 -9.25
C GLU A 218 6.59 -24.69 -8.03
N ILE A 219 5.37 -25.14 -8.31
CA ILE A 219 4.50 -25.85 -7.37
C ILE A 219 4.08 -27.15 -8.02
N GLU A 220 4.12 -28.23 -7.26
CA GLU A 220 3.64 -29.54 -7.72
C GLU A 220 2.11 -29.54 -7.94
N GLU A 221 1.65 -30.10 -9.06
CA GLU A 221 0.22 -30.26 -9.33
C GLU A 221 -0.41 -31.25 -8.31
N CYS A 222 -1.53 -30.87 -7.68
CA CYS A 222 -2.28 -31.73 -6.76
C CYS A 222 -3.76 -31.36 -6.69
N GLU A 223 -4.56 -32.19 -6.01
CA GLU A 223 -5.97 -31.92 -5.73
C GLU A 223 -6.11 -31.22 -4.37
N THR A 224 -6.92 -30.16 -4.31
CA THR A 224 -7.15 -29.38 -3.08
C THR A 224 -8.62 -28.94 -3.01
N PRO A 225 -9.58 -29.87 -2.80
CA PRO A 225 -11.01 -29.59 -2.91
C PRO A 225 -11.53 -28.54 -1.93
N ASP A 226 -10.87 -28.37 -0.79
CA ASP A 226 -11.28 -27.40 0.23
C ASP A 226 -10.59 -26.03 0.06
N LEU A 227 -9.64 -25.90 -0.88
CA LEU A 227 -8.85 -24.68 -1.08
C LEU A 227 -9.72 -23.58 -1.69
N HIS A 228 -9.99 -22.55 -0.90
CA HIS A 228 -10.77 -21.39 -1.33
C HIS A 228 -9.96 -20.08 -1.27
N SER A 229 -8.76 -20.08 -0.66
CA SER A 229 -7.89 -18.90 -0.56
C SER A 229 -6.44 -19.26 -0.86
N LEU A 230 -5.88 -18.65 -1.91
CA LEU A 230 -4.50 -18.82 -2.32
C LEU A 230 -3.86 -17.45 -2.56
N GLU A 231 -2.83 -17.12 -1.81
CA GLU A 231 -2.02 -15.92 -2.01
C GLU A 231 -0.61 -16.32 -2.45
N ILE A 232 -0.26 -16.09 -3.72
CA ILE A 232 1.03 -16.52 -4.28
C ILE A 232 1.69 -15.51 -5.22
N SER A 233 1.22 -14.27 -5.16
CA SER A 233 1.83 -13.16 -5.88
C SER A 233 3.25 -12.86 -5.37
N ARG A 234 4.05 -12.12 -6.13
CA ARG A 234 5.46 -11.80 -5.82
C ARG A 234 6.30 -13.05 -5.58
N ASN A 235 6.34 -13.91 -6.58
CA ASN A 235 7.17 -15.10 -6.61
C ASN A 235 7.93 -15.15 -7.95
N CYS A 236 8.50 -16.30 -8.29
CA CYS A 236 9.20 -16.54 -9.56
C CYS A 236 8.50 -17.60 -10.41
N LEU A 237 7.19 -17.82 -10.25
CA LEU A 237 6.47 -18.91 -10.92
C LEU A 237 6.56 -18.77 -12.43
N GLU A 238 7.03 -19.81 -13.12
CA GLU A 238 7.09 -19.81 -14.58
C GLU A 238 5.80 -20.34 -15.24
N LYS A 239 4.96 -21.02 -14.46
CA LYS A 239 3.71 -21.65 -14.88
C LYS A 239 2.57 -21.28 -13.93
N TYR A 240 1.35 -21.26 -14.46
CA TYR A 240 0.15 -21.15 -13.64
C TYR A 240 0.03 -22.35 -12.68
N PRO A 241 -0.25 -22.14 -11.38
CA PRO A 241 -0.38 -23.23 -10.40
C PRO A 241 -1.58 -24.12 -10.73
N ALA A 242 -1.39 -25.44 -10.77
CA ALA A 242 -2.43 -26.39 -11.16
C ALA A 242 -2.99 -27.15 -9.94
N PHE A 243 -3.67 -26.42 -9.06
CA PHE A 243 -4.47 -27.02 -7.99
C PHE A 243 -5.81 -27.48 -8.57
N ARG A 244 -5.95 -28.77 -8.89
CA ARG A 244 -7.18 -29.30 -9.50
C ARG A 244 -8.25 -29.46 -8.43
N ILE A 245 -9.52 -29.33 -8.83
CA ILE A 245 -10.68 -29.48 -7.94
C ILE A 245 -10.52 -28.55 -6.73
N ASN A 246 -10.98 -27.31 -6.84
CA ASN A 246 -10.85 -26.32 -5.77
C ASN A 246 -12.06 -25.37 -5.74
N GLU A 247 -12.11 -24.53 -4.70
CA GLU A 247 -13.17 -23.55 -4.44
C GLU A 247 -12.69 -22.10 -4.68
N ILE A 248 -11.57 -21.92 -5.39
CA ILE A 248 -10.96 -20.60 -5.62
C ILE A 248 -11.84 -19.80 -6.59
N ALA A 249 -12.44 -18.74 -6.05
CA ALA A 249 -13.27 -17.80 -6.80
C ALA A 249 -12.49 -16.54 -7.24
N GLU A 250 -11.51 -16.11 -6.44
CA GLU A 250 -10.61 -15.00 -6.74
C GLU A 250 -9.18 -15.50 -6.68
N LEU A 251 -8.41 -15.23 -7.74
CA LEU A 251 -6.98 -15.51 -7.74
C LEU A 251 -6.19 -14.29 -8.18
N SER A 252 -5.18 -13.97 -7.38
CA SER A 252 -4.17 -12.98 -7.71
C SER A 252 -2.79 -13.64 -7.69
N ILE A 253 -2.15 -13.68 -8.86
CA ILE A 253 -0.79 -14.23 -9.05
C ILE A 253 0.13 -13.21 -9.72
N PHE A 254 -0.07 -11.93 -9.39
CA PHE A 254 0.71 -10.84 -9.95
C PHE A 254 2.18 -10.91 -9.53
N SER A 255 3.06 -10.25 -10.29
CA SER A 255 4.51 -10.22 -10.04
C SER A 255 5.09 -11.65 -9.95
N ASN A 256 4.97 -12.38 -11.05
CA ASN A 256 5.57 -13.71 -11.25
C ASN A 256 6.29 -13.74 -12.60
N ARG A 257 6.66 -14.92 -13.11
CA ARG A 257 7.34 -15.11 -14.40
C ARG A 257 6.52 -16.00 -15.35
N ILE A 258 5.20 -16.00 -15.22
CA ILE A 258 4.33 -16.94 -15.93
C ILE A 258 4.34 -16.62 -17.41
N LYS A 259 4.79 -17.58 -18.22
CA LYS A 259 4.85 -17.47 -19.69
C LYS A 259 3.71 -18.20 -20.37
N GLU A 260 3.42 -19.42 -19.89
CA GLU A 260 2.45 -20.32 -20.50
C GLU A 260 1.22 -20.49 -19.59
N LEU A 261 0.05 -20.31 -20.18
CA LEU A 261 -1.24 -20.58 -19.55
C LEU A 261 -1.87 -21.81 -20.22
N ARG A 262 -1.86 -22.94 -19.50
CA ARG A 262 -2.46 -24.18 -19.97
C ARG A 262 -3.96 -24.21 -19.67
N ALA A 263 -4.76 -24.64 -20.64
CA ALA A 263 -6.21 -24.67 -20.53
C ALA A 263 -6.74 -25.58 -19.41
N ASP A 264 -6.01 -26.66 -19.08
CA ASP A 264 -6.40 -27.65 -18.07
C ASP A 264 -6.10 -27.23 -16.63
N CYS A 265 -5.46 -26.07 -16.42
CA CYS A 265 -5.09 -25.58 -15.09
C CYS A 265 -6.03 -24.50 -14.55
N PHE A 266 -6.94 -23.96 -15.36
CA PHE A 266 -7.84 -22.90 -14.91
C PHE A 266 -8.89 -23.41 -13.91
N TYR A 267 -9.18 -22.61 -12.89
CA TYR A 267 -10.12 -22.97 -11.85
C TYR A 267 -11.56 -22.70 -12.31
N GLU A 268 -12.43 -23.69 -12.27
CA GLU A 268 -13.78 -23.61 -12.83
C GLU A 268 -14.65 -22.52 -12.18
N LYS A 269 -14.40 -22.22 -10.90
CA LYS A 269 -15.16 -21.23 -10.10
C LYS A 269 -14.59 -19.82 -10.18
N ILE A 270 -13.50 -19.60 -10.92
CA ILE A 270 -12.82 -18.31 -10.95
C ILE A 270 -13.70 -17.24 -11.59
N TYR A 271 -14.02 -16.20 -10.83
CA TYR A 271 -14.73 -15.03 -11.35
C TYR A 271 -13.85 -13.80 -11.48
N LYS A 272 -12.71 -13.79 -10.79
CA LYS A 272 -11.71 -12.73 -10.84
C LYS A 272 -10.31 -13.31 -10.89
N LEU A 273 -9.58 -12.94 -11.93
CA LEU A 273 -8.21 -13.37 -12.17
C LEU A 273 -7.30 -12.17 -12.41
N ASP A 274 -6.27 -12.05 -11.57
CA ASP A 274 -5.18 -11.11 -11.75
C ASP A 274 -3.88 -11.85 -12.10
N LEU A 275 -3.47 -11.69 -13.36
CA LEU A 275 -2.25 -12.19 -13.98
C LEU A 275 -1.26 -11.05 -14.28
N SER A 276 -1.45 -9.86 -13.69
CA SER A 276 -0.62 -8.71 -14.02
C SER A 276 0.84 -8.92 -13.65
N ASP A 277 1.75 -8.19 -14.30
CA ASP A 277 3.19 -8.24 -14.01
C ASP A 277 3.76 -9.68 -14.11
N ASN A 278 3.63 -10.26 -15.29
CA ASN A 278 4.09 -11.60 -15.64
C ASN A 278 4.76 -11.58 -17.02
N ASP A 279 5.18 -12.74 -17.52
CA ASP A 279 5.88 -12.89 -18.79
C ASP A 279 4.99 -13.44 -19.92
N THR A 280 3.66 -13.37 -19.79
CA THR A 280 2.71 -14.01 -20.71
C THR A 280 2.64 -13.24 -22.04
N ASP A 281 2.88 -13.91 -23.16
CA ASP A 281 2.85 -13.29 -24.49
C ASP A 281 1.59 -13.61 -25.31
N HIS A 282 0.85 -14.66 -24.93
CA HIS A 282 -0.41 -15.07 -25.57
C HIS A 282 -1.43 -15.54 -24.52
N LEU A 283 -2.70 -15.19 -24.73
CA LEU A 283 -3.81 -15.69 -23.92
C LEU A 283 -4.50 -16.87 -24.64
N PRO A 284 -4.72 -18.01 -23.98
CA PRO A 284 -5.38 -19.15 -24.59
C PRO A 284 -6.88 -18.87 -24.79
N ALA A 285 -7.44 -19.39 -25.88
CA ALA A 285 -8.86 -19.25 -26.18
C ALA A 285 -9.77 -19.81 -25.07
N ASP A 286 -9.31 -20.82 -24.33
CA ASP A 286 -10.04 -21.48 -23.25
C ASP A 286 -10.25 -20.58 -22.02
N LEU A 287 -9.37 -19.61 -21.78
CA LEU A 287 -9.54 -18.62 -20.70
C LEU A 287 -10.86 -17.85 -20.88
N PHE A 288 -11.22 -17.53 -22.13
CA PHE A 288 -12.43 -16.79 -22.48
C PHE A 288 -13.67 -17.68 -22.62
N LYS A 289 -13.55 -18.98 -22.36
CA LYS A 289 -14.69 -19.91 -22.25
C LYS A 289 -15.19 -20.07 -20.81
N LEU A 290 -14.44 -19.56 -19.83
CA LEU A 290 -14.82 -19.61 -18.42
C LEU A 290 -16.07 -18.75 -18.20
N ALA A 291 -17.22 -19.40 -18.05
CA ALA A 291 -18.52 -18.74 -17.88
C ALA A 291 -18.63 -17.90 -16.60
N THR A 292 -17.75 -18.16 -15.64
CA THR A 292 -17.66 -17.47 -14.35
C THR A 292 -16.75 -16.25 -14.39
N LEU A 293 -15.81 -16.16 -15.35
CA LEU A 293 -14.77 -15.13 -15.37
C LEU A 293 -15.32 -13.75 -15.79
N VAL A 294 -15.52 -12.87 -14.81
CA VAL A 294 -16.08 -11.53 -14.97
C VAL A 294 -15.00 -10.44 -14.94
N HIS A 295 -13.94 -10.64 -14.15
CA HIS A 295 -12.83 -9.69 -13.98
C HIS A 295 -11.51 -10.31 -14.42
N LEU A 296 -10.86 -9.72 -15.43
CA LEU A 296 -9.54 -10.14 -15.89
C LEU A 296 -8.57 -8.97 -15.90
N ASN A 297 -7.46 -9.12 -15.18
CA ASN A 297 -6.32 -8.22 -15.24
C ASN A 297 -5.11 -8.96 -15.80
N VAL A 298 -4.59 -8.53 -16.95
CA VAL A 298 -3.39 -9.07 -17.61
C VAL A 298 -2.38 -7.95 -17.89
N ALA A 299 -2.42 -6.87 -17.10
CA ALA A 299 -1.53 -5.73 -17.28
C ALA A 299 -0.05 -6.14 -17.13
N ARG A 300 0.90 -5.37 -17.71
CA ARG A 300 2.35 -5.65 -17.62
C ARG A 300 2.70 -7.09 -17.98
N ASN A 301 2.31 -7.48 -19.18
CA ASN A 301 2.70 -8.75 -19.77
C ASN A 301 3.36 -8.46 -21.14
N LYS A 302 3.51 -9.49 -21.96
CA LYS A 302 4.11 -9.42 -23.30
C LYS A 302 3.07 -9.62 -24.40
N ILE A 303 1.80 -9.38 -24.10
CA ILE A 303 0.68 -9.68 -25.01
C ILE A 303 0.70 -8.74 -26.22
N LYS A 304 0.71 -9.33 -27.41
CA LYS A 304 0.70 -8.59 -28.68
C LYS A 304 -0.67 -8.59 -29.38
N SER A 305 -1.45 -9.65 -29.18
CA SER A 305 -2.75 -9.84 -29.83
C SER A 305 -3.65 -10.74 -28.97
N PHE A 306 -4.93 -10.83 -29.34
CA PHE A 306 -5.97 -11.54 -28.60
C PHE A 306 -6.62 -12.62 -29.46
N PRO A 307 -7.09 -13.74 -28.85
CA PRO A 307 -7.76 -14.80 -29.60
C PRO A 307 -9.14 -14.34 -30.11
N PRO A 308 -9.63 -14.88 -31.24
CA PRO A 308 -10.85 -14.39 -31.90
C PRO A 308 -12.14 -14.59 -31.09
N ASN A 309 -12.18 -15.56 -30.17
CA ASN A 309 -13.34 -15.86 -29.34
C ASN A 309 -13.41 -15.02 -28.04
N ILE A 310 -12.55 -14.01 -27.88
CA ILE A 310 -12.58 -13.12 -26.72
C ILE A 310 -13.94 -12.42 -26.56
N SER A 311 -14.65 -12.17 -27.67
CA SER A 311 -15.94 -11.48 -27.66
C SER A 311 -17.07 -12.25 -26.98
N SER A 312 -16.95 -13.56 -26.81
CA SER A 312 -17.97 -14.38 -26.12
C SER A 312 -17.77 -14.47 -24.61
N SER A 313 -16.70 -13.86 -24.08
CA SER A 313 -16.41 -13.90 -22.65
C SER A 313 -17.38 -13.00 -21.87
N PRO A 314 -17.82 -13.40 -20.66
CA PRO A 314 -18.72 -12.61 -19.82
C PRO A 314 -17.97 -11.50 -19.05
N LEU A 315 -16.86 -11.01 -19.60
CA LEU A 315 -16.04 -10.01 -18.92
C LEU A 315 -16.81 -8.70 -18.83
N ILE A 316 -16.93 -8.20 -17.61
CA ILE A 316 -17.41 -6.84 -17.30
C ILE A 316 -16.21 -5.90 -17.13
N TYR A 317 -15.09 -6.46 -16.69
CA TYR A 317 -13.88 -5.73 -16.37
C TYR A 317 -12.68 -6.37 -17.08
N PHE A 318 -11.94 -5.55 -17.83
CA PHE A 318 -10.76 -6.00 -18.53
C PHE A 318 -9.63 -4.97 -18.49
N CYS A 319 -8.48 -5.37 -17.93
CA CYS A 319 -7.27 -4.55 -17.93
C CYS A 319 -6.16 -5.24 -18.74
N ILE A 320 -5.73 -4.55 -19.80
CA ILE A 320 -4.67 -4.98 -20.73
C ILE A 320 -3.47 -4.01 -20.71
N SER A 321 -3.47 -3.03 -19.81
CA SER A 321 -2.47 -1.97 -19.72
C SER A 321 -1.03 -2.49 -19.74
N GLU A 322 -0.09 -1.71 -20.29
CA GLU A 322 1.34 -2.00 -20.30
C GLU A 322 1.69 -3.33 -21.01
N ASN A 323 0.97 -3.65 -22.08
CA ASN A 323 1.30 -4.74 -23.01
C ASN A 323 1.71 -4.16 -24.37
N PRO A 324 2.65 -4.79 -25.10
CA PRO A 324 3.05 -4.35 -26.44
C PRO A 324 2.00 -4.74 -27.50
N ILE A 325 0.78 -4.19 -27.40
CA ILE A 325 -0.36 -4.58 -28.23
C ILE A 325 -0.16 -4.06 -29.66
N GLU A 326 0.04 -4.99 -30.60
CA GLU A 326 0.13 -4.70 -32.03
C GLU A 326 -1.26 -4.63 -32.68
N LYS A 327 -2.21 -5.45 -32.22
CA LYS A 327 -3.59 -5.45 -32.71
C LYS A 327 -4.61 -5.69 -31.58
N LEU A 328 -5.53 -4.74 -31.40
CA LEU A 328 -6.73 -4.92 -30.56
C LEU A 328 -7.71 -5.93 -31.20
N PRO A 329 -8.56 -6.60 -30.40
CA PRO A 329 -9.55 -7.50 -30.97
C PRO A 329 -10.58 -6.71 -31.80
N ASP A 330 -11.03 -7.29 -32.91
CA ASP A 330 -12.04 -6.66 -33.77
C ASP A 330 -13.38 -6.50 -33.01
N LEU A 331 -13.66 -7.39 -32.07
CA LEU A 331 -14.78 -7.32 -31.12
C LEU A 331 -14.26 -7.58 -29.71
N PHE A 332 -14.49 -6.63 -28.80
CA PHE A 332 -14.23 -6.83 -27.38
C PHE A 332 -15.26 -7.78 -26.74
N PRO A 333 -14.97 -8.36 -25.56
CA PRO A 333 -15.97 -9.03 -24.73
C PRO A 333 -17.22 -8.18 -24.53
N ILE A 334 -18.39 -8.80 -24.46
CA ILE A 334 -19.67 -8.14 -24.18
C ILE A 334 -20.32 -8.89 -23.00
N PRO A 335 -20.75 -8.22 -21.91
CA PRO A 335 -20.90 -6.77 -21.76
C PRO A 335 -19.76 -6.10 -20.97
N LEU A 336 -18.75 -5.53 -21.63
CA LEU A 336 -17.74 -4.77 -20.89
C LEU A 336 -18.30 -3.45 -20.34
N GLU A 337 -18.09 -3.23 -19.04
CA GLU A 337 -18.35 -1.96 -18.37
C GLU A 337 -17.07 -1.13 -18.20
N GLN A 338 -15.92 -1.80 -18.02
CA GLN A 338 -14.65 -1.12 -17.74
C GLN A 338 -13.48 -1.71 -18.54
N LEU A 339 -12.80 -0.84 -19.29
CA LEU A 339 -11.64 -1.19 -20.09
C LEU A 339 -10.44 -0.29 -19.77
N TYR A 340 -9.33 -0.91 -19.42
CA TYR A 340 -8.06 -0.25 -19.11
C TYR A 340 -6.97 -0.73 -20.07
N MET A 341 -6.39 0.19 -20.83
CA MET A 341 -5.40 -0.08 -21.88
C MET A 341 -4.33 1.01 -21.91
N ALA A 342 -3.83 1.40 -20.74
CA ALA A 342 -2.77 2.39 -20.60
C ALA A 342 -1.45 1.88 -21.22
N ASN A 343 -0.62 2.75 -21.78
CA ASN A 343 0.76 2.44 -22.20
C ASN A 343 0.89 1.19 -23.10
N CYS A 344 -0.03 0.99 -24.04
CA CYS A 344 -0.07 -0.17 -24.92
C CYS A 344 0.53 0.09 -26.33
N GLY A 345 0.91 1.34 -26.62
CA GLY A 345 1.42 1.75 -27.94
C GLY A 345 0.34 1.94 -29.01
N LEU A 346 -0.94 2.07 -28.61
CA LEU A 346 -2.08 2.08 -29.54
C LEU A 346 -2.17 3.37 -30.36
N ASP A 347 -2.37 3.27 -31.68
CA ASP A 347 -2.59 4.43 -32.57
C ASP A 347 -4.07 4.86 -32.66
N CYS A 348 -5.00 3.94 -32.41
CA CYS A 348 -6.43 4.17 -32.49
C CYS A 348 -7.22 3.24 -31.57
N ILE A 349 -8.49 3.58 -31.35
CA ILE A 349 -9.49 2.74 -30.71
C ILE A 349 -10.45 2.28 -31.82
N PRO A 350 -10.74 0.98 -31.96
CA PRO A 350 -11.61 0.51 -33.04
C PRO A 350 -13.05 0.97 -32.82
N ASP A 351 -13.74 1.37 -33.89
CA ASP A 351 -15.14 1.84 -33.85
C ASP A 351 -16.10 0.77 -33.30
N THR A 352 -15.73 -0.51 -33.39
CA THR A 352 -16.52 -1.61 -32.84
C THR A 352 -16.66 -1.56 -31.32
N ILE A 353 -15.86 -0.75 -30.61
CA ILE A 353 -16.00 -0.53 -29.16
C ILE A 353 -17.41 -0.04 -28.78
N ILE A 354 -18.10 0.67 -29.69
CA ILE A 354 -19.47 1.19 -29.48
C ILE A 354 -20.52 0.09 -29.31
N ARG A 355 -20.19 -1.16 -29.65
CA ARG A 355 -21.07 -2.31 -29.42
C ARG A 355 -21.20 -2.69 -27.95
N ASN A 356 -20.30 -2.19 -27.09
CA ASN A 356 -20.43 -2.34 -25.65
C ASN A 356 -21.39 -1.28 -25.13
N GLU A 357 -22.68 -1.64 -25.10
CA GLU A 357 -23.76 -0.78 -24.62
C GLU A 357 -23.72 -0.53 -23.10
N GLU A 358 -22.81 -1.19 -22.39
CA GLU A 358 -22.61 -1.03 -20.94
C GLU A 358 -21.29 -0.32 -20.60
N LEU A 359 -20.49 0.10 -21.60
CA LEU A 359 -19.15 0.65 -21.34
C LEU A 359 -19.22 2.03 -20.66
N ILE A 360 -18.90 2.07 -19.37
CA ILE A 360 -18.95 3.28 -18.54
C ILE A 360 -17.56 3.87 -18.25
N VAL A 361 -16.50 3.05 -18.29
CA VAL A 361 -15.12 3.47 -18.00
C VAL A 361 -14.18 3.05 -19.14
N LEU A 362 -13.48 4.03 -19.73
CA LEU A 362 -12.42 3.79 -20.70
C LEU A 362 -11.18 4.59 -20.34
N VAL A 363 -10.10 3.87 -20.01
CA VAL A 363 -8.82 4.44 -19.56
C VAL A 363 -7.72 3.96 -20.50
N ALA A 364 -7.21 4.87 -21.35
CA ALA A 364 -6.17 4.59 -22.34
C ALA A 364 -5.06 5.64 -22.38
N PRO A 365 -4.49 6.07 -21.24
CA PRO A 365 -3.43 7.06 -21.23
C PRO A 365 -2.10 6.50 -21.77
N GLY A 366 -1.21 7.37 -22.25
CA GLY A 366 0.15 6.98 -22.66
C GLY A 366 0.21 6.14 -23.93
N ASN A 367 -0.73 6.35 -24.85
CA ASN A 367 -0.76 5.71 -26.16
C ASN A 367 -0.44 6.74 -27.27
N ASN A 368 -0.59 6.34 -28.54
CA ASN A 368 -0.43 7.19 -29.71
C ASN A 368 -1.77 7.60 -30.34
N ILE A 369 -2.86 7.60 -29.56
CA ILE A 369 -4.23 7.75 -30.06
C ILE A 369 -4.43 9.15 -30.64
N LYS A 370 -4.93 9.20 -31.88
CA LYS A 370 -5.21 10.46 -32.62
C LYS A 370 -6.68 10.85 -32.62
N SER A 371 -7.57 9.89 -32.43
CA SER A 371 -9.03 10.09 -32.38
C SER A 371 -9.70 9.02 -31.53
N VAL A 372 -10.84 9.37 -30.94
CA VAL A 372 -11.65 8.48 -30.09
C VAL A 372 -13.09 8.46 -30.66
N PRO A 373 -13.70 7.28 -30.87
CA PRO A 373 -15.09 7.20 -31.31
C PRO A 373 -16.07 7.70 -30.23
N TYR A 374 -17.24 8.17 -30.63
CA TYR A 374 -18.29 8.56 -29.68
C TYR A 374 -18.89 7.33 -29.01
N ILE A 375 -18.75 7.25 -27.68
CA ILE A 375 -19.28 6.16 -26.85
C ILE A 375 -20.43 6.74 -26.00
N PRO A 376 -21.71 6.41 -26.30
CA PRO A 376 -22.87 7.07 -25.68
C PRO A 376 -23.00 6.85 -24.18
N THR A 377 -22.50 5.72 -23.68
CA THR A 377 -22.67 5.24 -22.30
C THR A 377 -21.56 5.70 -21.36
N LEU A 378 -20.51 6.32 -21.92
CA LEU A 378 -19.29 6.62 -21.19
C LEU A 378 -19.56 7.61 -20.05
N GLN A 379 -19.05 7.28 -18.87
CA GLN A 379 -19.11 8.14 -17.69
C GLN A 379 -17.72 8.63 -17.25
N ARG A 380 -16.66 7.88 -17.59
CA ARG A 380 -15.28 8.24 -17.29
C ARG A 380 -14.37 7.96 -18.47
N ALA A 381 -13.60 8.97 -18.84
CA ALA A 381 -12.66 8.93 -19.94
C ALA A 381 -11.29 9.43 -19.50
N ASN A 382 -10.26 8.63 -19.71
CA ASN A 382 -8.88 9.09 -19.59
C ASN A 382 -8.10 8.76 -20.86
N PHE A 383 -7.75 9.80 -21.61
CA PHE A 383 -6.91 9.74 -22.81
C PHE A 383 -5.69 10.65 -22.66
N SER A 384 -5.20 10.87 -21.45
CA SER A 384 -4.01 11.67 -21.22
C SER A 384 -2.76 11.09 -21.89
N CYS A 385 -1.74 11.90 -22.17
CA CYS A 385 -0.49 11.45 -22.80
C CYS A 385 -0.73 10.70 -24.13
N ASN A 386 -1.54 11.29 -25.01
CA ASN A 386 -1.82 10.77 -26.36
C ASN A 386 -1.42 11.78 -27.44
N LYS A 387 -1.88 11.60 -28.67
CA LYS A 387 -1.60 12.49 -29.81
C LYS A 387 -2.86 13.17 -30.33
N LEU A 388 -3.86 13.40 -29.46
CA LEU A 388 -5.11 14.08 -29.81
C LEU A 388 -4.83 15.54 -30.18
N THR A 389 -5.36 16.00 -31.32
CA THR A 389 -5.27 17.41 -31.76
C THR A 389 -6.56 18.20 -31.54
N LYS A 390 -7.66 17.49 -31.30
CA LYS A 390 -8.99 18.04 -30.97
C LYS A 390 -9.58 17.23 -29.83
N MET A 391 -10.40 17.88 -29.01
CA MET A 391 -11.16 17.20 -27.97
C MET A 391 -12.17 16.20 -28.61
N PRO A 392 -12.25 14.95 -28.14
CA PRO A 392 -13.30 14.02 -28.56
C PRO A 392 -14.70 14.48 -28.14
N ILE A 393 -15.72 13.99 -28.84
CA ILE A 393 -17.12 14.21 -28.44
C ILE A 393 -17.45 13.26 -27.30
N PHE A 394 -18.00 13.78 -26.20
CA PHE A 394 -18.43 13.01 -25.04
C PHE A 394 -19.94 13.09 -24.82
N PRO A 395 -20.57 12.07 -24.22
CA PRO A 395 -21.99 12.10 -23.88
C PRO A 395 -22.26 13.02 -22.68
N THR A 396 -23.51 13.45 -22.52
CA THR A 396 -23.92 14.29 -21.37
C THR A 396 -23.87 13.54 -20.02
N SER A 397 -23.75 12.21 -20.05
CA SER A 397 -23.51 11.33 -18.90
C SER A 397 -22.10 11.41 -18.34
N ILE A 398 -21.15 12.03 -19.07
CA ILE A 398 -19.75 12.07 -18.67
C ILE A 398 -19.56 12.80 -17.34
N THR A 399 -18.81 12.19 -16.43
CA THR A 399 -18.57 12.70 -15.07
C THR A 399 -17.11 13.07 -14.82
N SER A 400 -16.17 12.45 -15.56
CA SER A 400 -14.73 12.69 -15.44
C SER A 400 -14.07 12.56 -16.81
N ILE A 401 -13.26 13.56 -17.17
CA ILE A 401 -12.49 13.62 -18.41
C ILE A 401 -11.05 14.01 -18.07
N ASP A 402 -10.09 13.17 -18.44
CA ASP A 402 -8.66 13.51 -18.43
C ASP A 402 -8.10 13.43 -19.87
N LEU A 403 -7.73 14.59 -20.41
CA LEU A 403 -7.10 14.80 -21.72
C LEU A 403 -5.72 15.45 -21.59
N SER A 404 -5.13 15.45 -20.39
CA SER A 404 -3.85 16.10 -20.14
C SER A 404 -2.72 15.59 -21.04
N CYS A 405 -1.71 16.41 -21.31
CA CYS A 405 -0.54 16.03 -22.12
C CYS A 405 -0.92 15.49 -23.51
N ASN A 406 -1.66 16.28 -24.28
CA ASN A 406 -2.01 16.01 -25.67
C ASN A 406 -1.60 17.20 -26.54
N ASN A 407 -2.05 17.24 -27.80
CA ASN A 407 -1.80 18.35 -28.73
C ASN A 407 -3.09 19.14 -29.02
N ILE A 408 -4.06 19.15 -28.11
CA ILE A 408 -5.39 19.72 -28.34
C ILE A 408 -5.28 21.24 -28.44
N SER A 409 -5.68 21.82 -29.57
CA SER A 409 -5.72 23.28 -29.76
C SER A 409 -7.11 23.88 -29.59
N GLU A 410 -8.15 23.05 -29.66
CA GLU A 410 -9.55 23.47 -29.68
C GLU A 410 -10.42 22.50 -28.87
N ILE A 411 -11.25 23.07 -27.99
CA ILE A 411 -12.34 22.36 -27.31
C ILE A 411 -13.56 22.47 -28.22
N THR A 412 -14.19 21.35 -28.54
CA THR A 412 -15.34 21.27 -29.47
C THR A 412 -16.51 22.17 -29.05
N ASP A 413 -17.27 22.67 -30.04
CA ASP A 413 -18.42 23.56 -29.85
C ASP A 413 -19.56 22.96 -28.99
N ASN A 414 -19.63 21.64 -28.83
CA ASN A 414 -20.65 20.95 -28.03
C ASN A 414 -20.24 20.84 -26.54
N ALA A 415 -19.82 21.96 -25.94
CA ALA A 415 -19.31 22.04 -24.58
C ALA A 415 -20.42 22.02 -23.50
N ASN A 416 -21.34 21.06 -23.57
CA ASN A 416 -22.46 20.90 -22.63
C ASN A 416 -22.29 19.63 -21.79
N PHE A 417 -21.85 19.78 -20.54
CA PHE A 417 -21.51 18.70 -19.64
C PHE A 417 -22.23 18.83 -18.28
N PRO A 418 -23.53 18.51 -18.19
CA PRO A 418 -24.34 18.76 -17.00
C PRO A 418 -23.93 17.91 -15.77
N LEU A 419 -23.21 16.81 -15.99
CA LEU A 419 -22.78 15.88 -14.94
C LEU A 419 -21.26 15.85 -14.70
N LEU A 420 -20.49 16.61 -15.47
CA LEU A 420 -19.03 16.63 -15.37
C LEU A 420 -18.59 17.25 -14.04
N ARG A 421 -17.78 16.50 -13.30
CA ARG A 421 -17.22 16.88 -11.99
C ARG A 421 -15.72 17.08 -12.02
N ASP A 422 -15.03 16.38 -12.90
CA ASP A 422 -13.58 16.43 -13.01
C ASP A 422 -13.18 16.61 -14.47
N PHE A 423 -12.49 17.72 -14.75
CA PHE A 423 -11.99 18.01 -16.08
C PHE A 423 -10.52 18.41 -16.03
N ASN A 424 -9.67 17.56 -16.58
CA ASN A 424 -8.27 17.85 -16.76
C ASN A 424 -7.94 17.94 -18.26
N ILE A 425 -7.49 19.10 -18.70
CA ILE A 425 -7.01 19.37 -20.06
C ILE A 425 -5.65 20.10 -20.02
N SER A 426 -4.89 19.92 -18.95
CA SER A 426 -3.57 20.53 -18.80
C SER A 426 -2.59 20.09 -19.90
N SER A 427 -1.52 20.85 -20.09
CA SER A 427 -0.44 20.48 -21.01
C SER A 427 -0.96 20.19 -22.42
N ASN A 428 -1.63 21.19 -23.00
CA ASN A 428 -2.18 21.15 -24.34
C ASN A 428 -1.88 22.50 -25.03
N ASN A 429 -2.46 22.72 -26.21
CA ASN A 429 -2.30 23.95 -26.99
C ASN A 429 -3.59 24.80 -27.00
N VAL A 430 -4.43 24.68 -25.97
CA VAL A 430 -5.73 25.37 -25.90
C VAL A 430 -5.51 26.85 -25.65
N SER A 431 -6.01 27.72 -26.53
CA SER A 431 -5.85 29.19 -26.39
C SER A 431 -7.09 29.91 -25.88
N LYS A 432 -8.26 29.27 -25.93
CA LYS A 432 -9.54 29.80 -25.43
C LYS A 432 -10.51 28.67 -25.06
N LEU A 433 -11.38 28.94 -24.09
CA LEU A 433 -12.58 28.13 -23.87
C LEU A 433 -13.71 28.58 -24.81
N PRO A 434 -14.62 27.68 -25.23
CA PRO A 434 -15.77 28.06 -26.03
C PRO A 434 -16.77 28.88 -25.19
N SER A 435 -17.43 29.86 -25.80
CA SER A 435 -18.33 30.80 -25.08
C SER A 435 -19.55 30.13 -24.44
N ASN A 436 -19.90 28.94 -24.91
CA ASN A 436 -21.00 28.11 -24.42
C ASN A 436 -20.54 26.96 -23.52
N PHE A 437 -19.33 27.02 -22.94
CA PHE A 437 -18.86 26.02 -21.99
C PHE A 437 -19.80 25.95 -20.77
N PHE A 438 -20.44 24.81 -20.58
CA PHE A 438 -21.44 24.57 -19.54
C PHE A 438 -21.09 23.31 -18.75
N ALA A 439 -20.66 23.47 -17.50
CA ALA A 439 -20.35 22.37 -16.58
C ALA A 439 -20.71 22.75 -15.13
N PRO A 440 -22.01 22.79 -14.78
CA PRO A 440 -22.47 23.34 -13.49
C PRO A 440 -22.05 22.53 -12.27
N LYS A 441 -21.74 21.23 -12.45
CA LYS A 441 -21.28 20.31 -11.40
C LYS A 441 -19.76 20.16 -11.34
N LEU A 442 -19.01 20.96 -12.11
CA LEU A 442 -17.56 20.85 -12.18
C LEU A 442 -16.96 21.19 -10.82
N GLU A 443 -16.31 20.21 -10.18
CA GLU A 443 -15.65 20.31 -8.89
C GLU A 443 -14.16 20.59 -9.06
N LEU A 444 -13.51 19.95 -10.05
CA LEU A 444 -12.08 20.04 -10.29
C LEU A 444 -11.85 20.47 -11.74
N PHE A 445 -11.09 21.55 -11.91
CA PHE A 445 -10.73 22.03 -13.24
C PHE A 445 -9.24 22.29 -13.33
N THR A 446 -8.53 21.46 -14.08
CA THR A 446 -7.09 21.61 -14.34
C THR A 446 -6.90 21.96 -15.81
N ILE A 447 -6.44 23.18 -16.05
CA ILE A 447 -6.16 23.72 -17.39
C ILE A 447 -4.75 24.29 -17.53
N ALA A 448 -3.92 24.06 -16.51
CA ALA A 448 -2.52 24.46 -16.45
C ALA A 448 -1.73 24.12 -17.72
N LYS A 449 -0.65 24.86 -17.98
CA LYS A 449 0.27 24.63 -19.12
C LYS A 449 -0.47 24.65 -20.47
N ASN A 450 -1.29 25.67 -20.68
CA ASN A 450 -1.96 25.96 -21.95
C ASN A 450 -1.72 27.45 -22.30
N PRO A 451 -1.68 27.83 -23.58
CA PRO A 451 -1.55 29.22 -24.03
C PRO A 451 -2.84 30.04 -23.85
N LEU A 452 -3.52 29.88 -22.71
CA LEU A 452 -4.70 30.66 -22.34
C LEU A 452 -4.28 31.99 -21.77
N SER A 453 -5.01 33.04 -22.14
CA SER A 453 -4.72 34.40 -21.67
C SER A 453 -6.01 35.16 -21.38
N GLY A 454 -5.86 36.24 -20.63
CA GLY A 454 -6.89 37.26 -20.46
C GLY A 454 -7.66 37.15 -19.15
N ASP A 455 -8.65 38.03 -19.03
CA ASP A 455 -9.40 38.26 -17.81
C ASP A 455 -10.55 37.26 -17.65
N TRP A 456 -10.50 36.48 -16.58
CA TRP A 456 -11.48 35.42 -16.31
C TRP A 456 -12.38 35.78 -15.13
N SER A 457 -13.69 35.65 -15.36
CA SER A 457 -14.72 35.64 -14.34
C SER A 457 -15.47 34.31 -14.47
N LEU A 458 -15.21 33.38 -13.56
CA LEU A 458 -15.74 32.03 -13.64
C LEU A 458 -17.11 31.92 -12.95
N SER A 459 -18.13 31.48 -13.69
CA SER A 459 -19.43 31.11 -13.13
C SER A 459 -19.56 29.59 -13.05
N LEU A 460 -18.80 28.98 -12.13
CA LEU A 460 -18.79 27.53 -11.87
C LEU A 460 -19.15 27.28 -10.40
N PRO A 461 -20.44 27.05 -10.07
CA PRO A 461 -20.93 27.11 -8.69
C PRO A 461 -20.47 25.95 -7.80
N SER A 462 -20.08 24.82 -8.39
CA SER A 462 -19.60 23.64 -7.66
C SER A 462 -18.07 23.54 -7.61
N LEU A 463 -17.35 24.52 -8.15
CA LEU A 463 -15.90 24.45 -8.27
C LEU A 463 -15.25 24.41 -6.89
N VAL A 464 -14.37 23.43 -6.68
CA VAL A 464 -13.63 23.20 -5.44
C VAL A 464 -12.15 23.50 -5.65
N LYS A 465 -11.58 23.08 -6.78
CA LYS A 465 -10.16 23.30 -7.13
C LYS A 465 -10.05 23.82 -8.56
N LEU A 466 -9.23 24.85 -8.74
CA LEU A 466 -8.86 25.40 -10.03
C LEU A 466 -7.33 25.44 -10.16
N ASP A 467 -6.81 24.80 -11.21
CA ASP A 467 -5.39 24.86 -11.54
C ASP A 467 -5.21 25.49 -12.93
N ILE A 468 -4.75 26.74 -12.91
CA ILE A 468 -4.42 27.57 -14.09
C ILE A 468 -2.91 27.86 -14.16
N ASN A 469 -2.09 27.04 -13.51
CA ASN A 469 -0.66 27.29 -13.45
C ASN A 469 -0.03 27.34 -14.86
N ALA A 470 1.00 28.17 -15.04
CA ALA A 470 1.65 28.36 -16.35
C ALA A 470 0.65 28.69 -17.48
N THR A 471 -0.26 29.63 -17.21
CA THR A 471 -1.13 30.30 -18.19
C THR A 471 -1.02 31.81 -17.99
N ASP A 472 -1.50 32.61 -18.95
CA ASP A 472 -1.58 34.08 -18.85
C ASP A 472 -2.97 34.55 -18.39
N ILE A 473 -3.69 33.71 -17.63
CA ILE A 473 -5.03 34.02 -17.12
C ILE A 473 -4.92 34.94 -15.90
N ASN A 474 -5.66 36.04 -15.94
CA ASN A 474 -5.87 36.92 -14.80
C ASN A 474 -7.27 36.67 -14.18
N LEU A 475 -7.31 36.20 -12.94
CA LEU A 475 -8.56 35.92 -12.24
C LEU A 475 -9.14 37.20 -11.63
N ILE A 476 -10.18 37.78 -12.26
CA ILE A 476 -10.88 38.96 -11.75
C ILE A 476 -11.76 38.60 -10.56
N SER A 477 -12.50 37.49 -10.67
CA SER A 477 -13.40 37.01 -9.63
C SER A 477 -13.49 35.50 -9.67
N VAL A 478 -13.45 34.87 -8.51
CA VAL A 478 -13.55 33.42 -8.38
C VAL A 478 -14.64 33.12 -7.35
N PRO A 479 -15.50 32.11 -7.55
CA PRO A 479 -16.41 31.65 -6.50
C PRO A 479 -15.61 31.24 -5.25
N THR A 480 -16.30 31.06 -4.12
CA THR A 480 -15.68 30.50 -2.92
C THR A 480 -15.23 29.07 -3.21
N ILE A 481 -13.98 28.92 -3.60
CA ILE A 481 -13.34 27.65 -3.90
C ILE A 481 -12.31 27.33 -2.83
N ASN A 482 -12.01 26.04 -2.68
CA ASN A 482 -11.11 25.62 -1.62
C ASN A 482 -9.63 25.76 -2.00
N GLU A 483 -9.31 25.82 -3.29
CA GLU A 483 -7.93 25.83 -3.76
C GLU A 483 -7.80 26.47 -5.15
N VAL A 484 -6.84 27.39 -5.28
CA VAL A 484 -6.38 27.92 -6.56
C VAL A 484 -4.89 27.69 -6.67
N VAL A 485 -4.47 27.08 -7.77
CA VAL A 485 -3.07 27.09 -8.21
C VAL A 485 -2.95 28.08 -9.36
N SER A 486 -2.20 29.15 -9.14
CA SER A 486 -2.04 30.26 -10.09
C SER A 486 -0.57 30.67 -10.22
N PRO A 487 -0.11 31.10 -11.42
CA PRO A 487 1.22 31.69 -11.57
C PRO A 487 1.36 32.99 -10.74
N HIS A 488 0.24 33.69 -10.53
CA HIS A 488 0.15 34.94 -9.76
C HIS A 488 -0.87 34.76 -8.63
N PRO A 489 -0.45 34.32 -7.43
CA PRO A 489 -1.36 34.20 -6.32
C PRO A 489 -1.79 35.60 -5.88
N SER A 490 -3.11 35.79 -5.86
CA SER A 490 -3.81 37.01 -5.45
C SER A 490 -4.20 36.95 -3.97
N ASP A 491 -4.86 37.98 -3.44
CA ASP A 491 -5.40 38.00 -2.06
C ASP A 491 -6.59 37.04 -1.85
N ILE A 492 -6.76 36.05 -2.73
CA ILE A 492 -7.77 35.00 -2.62
C ILE A 492 -7.34 34.01 -1.52
N PRO A 493 -8.20 33.72 -0.52
CA PRO A 493 -7.93 32.70 0.48
C PRO A 493 -7.63 31.34 -0.16
N PHE A 494 -6.63 30.62 0.37
CA PHE A 494 -6.20 29.29 -0.12
C PHE A 494 -5.64 29.25 -1.56
N CYS A 495 -5.36 30.41 -2.15
CA CYS A 495 -4.58 30.51 -3.38
C CYS A 495 -3.09 30.33 -3.07
N HIS A 496 -2.45 29.42 -3.79
CA HIS A 496 -1.00 29.25 -3.79
C HIS A 496 -0.50 29.14 -5.23
N SER A 497 0.81 29.06 -5.39
CA SER A 497 1.44 28.97 -6.69
C SER A 497 2.38 27.80 -6.73
N ILE A 498 2.46 27.15 -7.87
CA ILE A 498 3.50 26.18 -8.17
C ILE A 498 4.40 26.80 -9.24
N ASN A 499 5.64 27.11 -8.88
CA ASN A 499 6.64 27.63 -9.81
C ASN A 499 7.56 26.49 -10.26
N CYS A 500 7.18 25.79 -11.32
CA CYS A 500 7.95 24.65 -11.81
C CYS A 500 9.09 25.03 -12.79
N GLY A 501 8.99 26.16 -13.49
CA GLY A 501 9.78 26.38 -14.71
C GLY A 501 9.69 25.21 -15.69
N ASP A 502 10.71 25.04 -16.54
CA ASP A 502 10.79 23.93 -17.51
C ASP A 502 11.49 22.67 -16.96
N CYS A 503 11.95 22.73 -15.70
CA CYS A 503 12.75 21.69 -15.06
C CYS A 503 11.94 20.80 -14.11
N VAL A 504 10.74 21.22 -13.68
CA VAL A 504 9.90 20.47 -12.76
C VAL A 504 8.57 20.14 -13.43
N SER A 505 8.03 18.97 -13.14
CA SER A 505 6.62 18.70 -13.37
C SER A 505 6.04 17.95 -12.19
N TYR A 506 4.72 18.02 -12.05
CA TYR A 506 3.97 17.23 -11.10
C TYR A 506 2.80 16.55 -11.78
N SER A 507 2.28 15.53 -11.13
CA SER A 507 1.08 14.82 -11.54
C SER A 507 0.32 14.36 -10.31
N GLN A 508 -1.01 14.39 -10.38
CA GLN A 508 -1.88 14.00 -9.27
C GLN A 508 -3.06 13.16 -9.77
N ARG A 509 -3.61 12.35 -8.88
CA ARG A 509 -4.90 11.66 -9.04
C ARG A 509 -5.71 11.73 -7.74
N LYS A 510 -6.99 12.03 -7.86
CA LYS A 510 -7.97 11.95 -6.76
C LYS A 510 -8.47 10.51 -6.51
N ARG A 511 -8.83 10.23 -5.26
CA ARG A 511 -9.52 9.01 -4.84
C ARG A 511 -10.95 8.95 -5.43
N LEU A 512 -11.40 7.77 -5.85
CA LEU A 512 -12.74 7.59 -6.46
C LEU A 512 -13.93 7.77 -5.49
N GLN A 513 -13.71 7.60 -4.18
CA GLN A 513 -14.69 7.90 -3.12
C GLN A 513 -14.20 9.12 -2.35
N ASN A 514 -15.11 10.03 -1.98
CA ASN A 514 -14.88 11.29 -1.25
C ASN A 514 -13.59 11.27 -0.43
N GLY A 515 -12.52 11.76 -1.04
CA GLY A 515 -11.16 11.66 -0.57
C GLY A 515 -10.33 12.59 -1.44
N PHE A 516 -9.60 13.46 -0.76
CA PHE A 516 -9.04 14.65 -1.35
C PHE A 516 -7.58 14.43 -1.80
N GLU A 517 -7.07 15.26 -2.72
CA GLU A 517 -5.70 15.16 -3.26
C GLU A 517 -4.64 15.53 -2.21
N ASP A 518 -3.38 15.11 -2.41
CA ASP A 518 -2.28 15.66 -1.61
C ASP A 518 -1.99 17.10 -2.05
N GLU A 519 -1.41 17.90 -1.16
CA GLU A 519 -1.01 19.25 -1.52
C GLU A 519 0.45 19.25 -1.99
N ILE A 520 0.71 19.95 -3.10
CA ILE A 520 2.03 20.01 -3.72
C ILE A 520 2.64 21.40 -3.50
N ILE A 521 3.89 21.42 -3.07
CA ILE A 521 4.74 22.60 -3.07
C ILE A 521 5.85 22.37 -4.10
N ALA A 522 5.98 23.29 -5.04
CA ALA A 522 7.12 23.30 -5.94
C ALA A 522 7.51 24.74 -6.30
N ASP A 523 8.71 25.14 -5.89
CA ASP A 523 9.34 26.41 -6.24
C ASP A 523 10.76 26.17 -6.76
N ALA A 524 10.87 25.99 -8.08
CA ALA A 524 12.13 25.77 -8.77
C ALA A 524 13.10 26.94 -8.59
N LYS A 525 12.61 28.19 -8.51
CA LYS A 525 13.48 29.36 -8.30
C LYS A 525 14.29 29.21 -7.00
N ARG A 526 13.65 28.70 -5.95
CA ARG A 526 14.26 28.55 -4.61
C ARG A 526 14.75 27.13 -4.31
N GLY A 527 14.40 26.16 -5.16
CA GLY A 527 14.79 24.77 -4.99
C GLY A 527 13.99 24.02 -3.93
N VAL A 528 12.81 24.50 -3.54
CA VAL A 528 12.01 23.86 -2.49
C VAL A 528 10.86 23.09 -3.13
N PHE A 529 10.78 21.80 -2.81
CA PHE A 529 9.76 20.89 -3.34
C PHE A 529 9.17 20.06 -2.20
N GLY A 530 7.90 19.66 -2.30
CA GLY A 530 7.31 18.82 -1.28
C GLY A 530 5.89 18.37 -1.54
N ILE A 531 5.51 17.31 -0.84
CA ILE A 531 4.16 16.74 -0.83
C ILE A 531 3.68 16.73 0.61
N LEU A 532 2.47 17.24 0.84
CA LEU A 532 1.78 17.18 2.11
C LEU A 532 0.58 16.23 1.97
N ASN A 533 0.60 15.14 2.73
CA ASN A 533 -0.40 14.09 2.67
C ASN A 533 -1.12 13.97 4.03
N VAL A 534 -2.45 14.10 4.02
CA VAL A 534 -3.29 13.96 5.22
C VAL A 534 -4.37 12.89 5.04
N SER A 535 -4.59 12.09 6.09
CA SER A 535 -5.54 10.98 6.08
C SER A 535 -7.01 11.39 6.24
N CYS A 536 -7.31 12.55 6.86
CA CYS A 536 -8.66 12.88 7.32
C CYS A 536 -9.19 14.31 7.03
N ASP A 537 -8.36 15.38 7.02
CA ASP A 537 -8.84 16.78 6.82
C ASP A 537 -7.97 17.59 5.84
N GLN A 538 -8.54 17.96 4.68
CA GLN A 538 -7.84 18.73 3.64
C GLN A 538 -7.75 20.24 3.97
N LYS A 539 -8.63 20.80 4.79
CA LYS A 539 -8.61 22.24 5.07
C LYS A 539 -7.35 22.65 5.81
N ALA A 540 -6.89 21.82 6.75
CA ALA A 540 -5.61 22.00 7.44
C ALA A 540 -4.45 21.99 6.44
N THR A 541 -4.32 20.92 5.64
CA THR A 541 -3.24 20.77 4.64
C THR A 541 -3.13 21.94 3.67
N ARG A 542 -4.26 22.44 3.17
CA ARG A 542 -4.30 23.60 2.27
C ARG A 542 -3.81 24.88 2.91
N LYS A 543 -4.21 25.13 4.17
CA LYS A 543 -3.69 26.26 4.92
C LYS A 543 -2.18 26.14 5.12
N VAL A 544 -1.71 24.94 5.46
CA VAL A 544 -0.27 24.67 5.63
C VAL A 544 0.46 24.91 4.31
N ALA A 545 0.00 24.34 3.19
CA ALA A 545 0.60 24.54 1.87
C ALA A 545 0.61 26.02 1.44
N ALA A 546 -0.51 26.74 1.65
CA ALA A 546 -0.60 28.17 1.37
C ALA A 546 0.32 29.01 2.28
N ALA A 547 0.42 28.67 3.57
CA ALA A 547 1.30 29.34 4.51
C ALA A 547 2.78 29.09 4.19
N LEU A 548 3.16 27.85 3.91
CA LEU A 548 4.51 27.48 3.49
C LEU A 548 4.90 28.17 2.19
N THR A 549 4.00 28.22 1.20
CA THR A 549 4.25 28.96 -0.04
C THR A 549 4.54 30.44 0.22
N LYS A 550 3.84 31.06 1.18
CA LYS A 550 4.12 32.45 1.60
C LYS A 550 5.47 32.58 2.31
N LEU A 551 5.84 31.64 3.18
CA LEU A 551 7.14 31.62 3.86
C LEU A 551 8.28 31.45 2.87
N ILE A 552 8.18 30.48 1.94
CA ILE A 552 9.14 30.23 0.86
C ILE A 552 9.37 31.51 0.06
N ARG A 553 8.31 32.21 -0.32
CA ARG A 553 8.40 33.43 -1.12
C ARG A 553 9.00 34.64 -0.42
N ARG A 554 9.00 34.68 0.93
CA ARG A 554 9.62 35.76 1.72
C ARG A 554 11.14 35.69 1.72
N GLN A 555 11.71 34.52 1.44
CA GLN A 555 13.15 34.36 1.27
C GLN A 555 13.49 34.41 -0.21
N ASP A 556 14.68 34.91 -0.57
CA ASP A 556 15.15 34.88 -1.96
C ASP A 556 15.81 33.54 -2.32
N SER A 557 16.44 32.91 -1.33
CA SER A 557 17.14 31.62 -1.42
C SER A 557 17.08 30.89 -0.09
N PHE A 558 17.33 29.59 -0.11
CA PHE A 558 17.43 28.75 1.09
C PHE A 558 18.83 28.12 1.19
N ASP A 559 19.38 28.12 2.40
CA ASP A 559 20.48 27.25 2.81
C ASP A 559 19.94 26.15 3.75
N ASP A 560 20.80 25.26 4.25
CA ASP A 560 20.32 24.18 5.12
C ASP A 560 19.68 24.70 6.41
N GLN A 561 20.20 25.78 6.99
CA GLN A 561 19.70 26.31 8.26
C GLN A 561 18.33 26.99 8.05
N SER A 562 18.18 27.77 6.99
CA SER A 562 16.90 28.41 6.69
C SER A 562 15.86 27.41 6.20
N PHE A 563 16.29 26.28 5.61
CA PHE A 563 15.42 25.17 5.22
C PHE A 563 15.01 24.29 6.41
N GLU A 564 15.91 24.08 7.37
CA GLU A 564 15.58 23.45 8.65
C GLU A 564 14.52 24.27 9.39
N GLN A 565 14.69 25.60 9.47
CA GLN A 565 13.67 26.49 10.03
C GLN A 565 12.33 26.42 9.28
N LEU A 566 12.35 26.36 7.94
CA LEU A 566 11.13 26.18 7.15
C LEU A 566 10.45 24.85 7.46
N SER A 567 11.24 23.81 7.69
CA SER A 567 10.75 22.46 8.03
C SER A 567 10.14 22.45 9.44
N ASP A 568 10.75 23.12 10.41
CA ASP A 568 10.20 23.32 11.75
C ASP A 568 8.90 24.11 11.72
N ASP A 569 8.85 25.19 10.93
CA ASP A 569 7.64 25.98 10.71
C ASP A 569 6.53 25.11 10.09
N ALA A 570 6.88 24.22 9.15
CA ALA A 570 5.93 23.27 8.57
C ALA A 570 5.36 22.32 9.63
N MET A 571 6.22 21.73 10.46
CA MET A 571 5.79 20.84 11.54
C MET A 571 4.93 21.55 12.58
N MET A 572 5.28 22.79 12.94
CA MET A 572 4.49 23.61 13.85
C MET A 572 3.11 23.90 13.27
N LEU A 573 3.03 24.33 12.00
CA LEU A 573 1.77 24.59 11.32
C LEU A 573 0.87 23.35 11.28
N VAL A 574 1.46 22.18 11.02
CA VAL A 574 0.76 20.88 11.07
C VAL A 574 0.21 20.59 12.47
N ASN A 575 1.04 20.75 13.51
CA ASN A 575 0.67 20.43 14.90
C ASN A 575 -0.36 21.38 15.50
N THR A 576 -0.49 22.60 14.95
CA THR A 576 -1.44 23.62 15.44
C THR A 576 -2.84 23.51 14.84
N GLU A 577 -3.03 22.74 13.76
CA GLU A 577 -4.36 22.51 13.18
C GLU A 577 -5.04 21.31 13.88
N PRO A 578 -6.26 21.47 14.42
CA PRO A 578 -6.98 20.40 15.12
C PRO A 578 -7.49 19.36 14.12
N SER A 579 -6.63 18.47 13.64
CA SER A 579 -7.00 17.39 12.74
C SER A 579 -7.11 16.05 13.49
N GLN A 580 -8.13 15.25 13.16
CA GLN A 580 -8.33 13.90 13.71
C GLN A 580 -7.56 12.83 12.90
N GLY A 581 -6.48 13.21 12.21
CA GLY A 581 -5.73 12.33 11.31
C GLY A 581 -4.24 12.67 11.24
N GLU A 582 -3.44 11.74 10.75
CA GLU A 582 -2.01 11.93 10.59
C GLU A 582 -1.74 12.84 9.38
N THR A 583 -0.96 13.89 9.60
CA THR A 583 -0.46 14.78 8.55
C THR A 583 1.02 14.53 8.35
N THR A 584 1.37 14.14 7.13
CA THR A 584 2.72 13.78 6.72
C THR A 584 3.25 14.87 5.80
N VAL A 585 4.48 15.29 6.02
CA VAL A 585 5.14 16.34 5.24
C VAL A 585 6.46 15.79 4.75
N ALA A 586 6.70 15.86 3.44
CA ALA A 586 8.04 15.68 2.90
C ALA A 586 8.43 16.94 2.13
N LEU A 587 9.54 17.55 2.56
CA LEU A 587 10.17 18.69 1.91
C LEU A 587 11.57 18.29 1.44
N ALA A 588 11.95 18.76 0.27
CA ALA A 588 13.29 18.64 -0.28
C ALA A 588 13.79 20.02 -0.73
N LEU A 589 14.99 20.38 -0.26
CA LEU A 589 15.77 21.47 -0.79
C LEU A 589 16.77 20.92 -1.81
N VAL A 590 16.72 21.42 -3.04
CA VAL A 590 17.67 21.07 -4.10
C VAL A 590 18.52 22.31 -4.44
N SER A 591 19.82 22.17 -4.23
CA SER A 591 20.85 23.16 -4.51
C SER A 591 22.06 22.45 -5.16
N GLU A 592 23.29 22.69 -4.67
CA GLU A 592 24.44 21.81 -4.97
C GLU A 592 24.30 20.42 -4.33
N LYS A 593 23.43 20.33 -3.31
CA LYS A 593 23.05 19.10 -2.64
C LYS A 593 21.54 19.01 -2.47
N VAL A 594 21.06 17.84 -2.10
CA VAL A 594 19.66 17.56 -1.81
C VAL A 594 19.51 17.30 -0.32
N THR A 595 18.84 18.20 0.38
CA THR A 595 18.51 18.05 1.81
C THR A 595 17.03 17.72 1.92
N VAL A 596 16.70 16.61 2.57
CA VAL A 596 15.33 16.10 2.70
C VAL A 596 14.94 16.06 4.17
N VAL A 597 13.77 16.62 4.48
CA VAL A 597 13.09 16.47 5.77
C VAL A 597 11.74 15.82 5.52
N ARG A 598 11.43 14.76 6.27
CA ARG A 598 10.15 14.06 6.10
C ARG A 598 9.56 13.51 7.39
N THR A 599 8.24 13.45 7.42
CA THR A 599 7.42 12.62 8.30
C THR A 599 6.47 11.78 7.44
N GLY A 600 6.29 10.50 7.77
CA GLY A 600 5.30 9.62 7.12
C GLY A 600 5.72 8.98 5.78
N SER A 601 4.74 8.70 4.91
CA SER A 601 4.84 7.76 3.79
C SER A 601 5.11 8.38 2.40
N VAL A 602 5.74 9.56 2.34
CA VAL A 602 6.24 10.13 1.09
C VAL A 602 7.72 9.76 0.91
N HIS A 603 8.08 9.40 -0.31
CA HIS A 603 9.43 8.98 -0.66
C HIS A 603 10.14 10.03 -1.50
N VAL A 604 11.44 10.20 -1.24
CA VAL A 604 12.34 11.02 -2.05
C VAL A 604 13.45 10.14 -2.59
N LEU A 605 13.59 10.12 -3.91
CA LEU A 605 14.58 9.33 -4.64
C LEU A 605 15.44 10.25 -5.50
N LYS A 606 16.74 9.96 -5.57
CA LYS A 606 17.68 10.50 -6.55
C LYS A 606 18.07 9.40 -7.52
N LEU A 607 17.96 9.67 -8.81
CA LEU A 607 18.31 8.72 -9.86
C LEU A 607 19.37 9.32 -10.79
N ASN A 608 20.32 8.47 -11.20
CA ASN A 608 21.32 8.84 -12.20
C ASN A 608 20.80 8.76 -13.63
N ARG A 609 21.66 9.10 -14.60
CA ARG A 609 21.36 9.01 -16.05
C ARG A 609 21.04 7.59 -16.50
N ASN A 610 21.58 6.59 -15.81
CA ASN A 610 21.27 5.17 -16.00
C ASN A 610 20.03 4.73 -15.21
N GLY A 611 19.22 5.64 -14.67
CA GLY A 611 18.00 5.29 -13.93
C GLY A 611 18.24 4.48 -12.65
N ASP A 612 19.48 4.34 -12.20
CA ASP A 612 19.81 3.66 -10.94
C ASP A 612 19.52 4.62 -9.79
N ILE A 613 18.98 4.09 -8.70
CA ILE A 613 18.67 4.88 -7.50
C ILE A 613 19.98 5.12 -6.73
N THR A 614 20.47 6.36 -6.74
CA THR A 614 21.72 6.77 -6.07
C THR A 614 21.50 7.30 -4.65
N PHE A 615 20.26 7.66 -4.31
CA PHE A 615 19.83 7.97 -2.95
C PHE A 615 18.36 7.62 -2.80
N SER A 616 18.01 7.04 -1.65
CA SER A 616 16.63 6.68 -1.33
C SER A 616 16.30 7.00 0.10
N MET A 617 15.22 7.75 0.28
CA MET A 617 14.59 7.94 1.57
C MET A 617 13.22 7.25 1.57
N ARG A 618 13.27 5.91 1.63
CA ARG A 618 12.07 5.10 1.84
C ARG A 618 11.88 4.83 3.33
N ASN A 619 10.63 4.79 3.80
CA ASN A 619 10.37 3.94 4.95
C ASN A 619 10.88 2.55 4.56
N ARG A 620 11.57 1.85 5.46
CA ARG A 620 11.37 0.41 5.45
C ARG A 620 9.89 0.28 5.71
N THR A 621 9.10 0.09 4.65
CA THR A 621 7.84 -0.60 4.79
C THR A 621 8.18 -1.75 5.73
N PRO A 622 7.46 -1.97 6.85
CA PRO A 622 7.26 -3.35 7.24
C PRO A 622 6.94 -4.06 5.92
N SER A 623 7.61 -5.17 5.62
CA SER A 623 7.46 -5.92 4.36
C SER A 623 6.01 -6.35 4.05
N GLN A 624 5.02 -5.79 4.75
CA GLN A 624 3.61 -6.09 4.69
C GLN A 624 2.79 -4.81 4.92
N PRO A 625 1.63 -4.67 4.23
CA PRO A 625 0.50 -4.04 4.90
C PRO A 625 0.29 -4.85 6.17
N LEU A 626 0.50 -4.24 7.34
CA LEU A 626 -0.02 -4.79 8.59
C LEU A 626 -1.47 -5.18 8.31
N ASP A 627 -1.73 -6.48 8.25
CA ASP A 627 -3.05 -6.98 7.94
C ASP A 627 -4.00 -6.39 8.97
N ARG A 628 -4.88 -5.51 8.48
CA ARG A 628 -5.89 -4.79 9.27
C ARG A 628 -6.79 -5.77 10.02
N ARG A 629 -6.79 -7.06 9.66
CA ARG A 629 -7.53 -8.12 10.34
C ARG A 629 -6.79 -8.67 11.56
N SER A 630 -5.46 -8.76 11.57
CA SER A 630 -4.72 -9.36 12.70
C SER A 630 -4.64 -8.42 13.92
N ILE A 631 -4.72 -7.10 13.70
CA ILE A 631 -4.79 -6.11 14.79
C ILE A 631 -6.17 -6.15 15.48
N SER A 632 -7.22 -6.57 14.78
CA SER A 632 -8.57 -6.66 15.35
C SER A 632 -8.74 -7.78 16.40
N PHE A 633 -7.80 -8.75 16.44
CA PHE A 633 -7.88 -9.90 17.35
C PHE A 633 -7.14 -9.69 18.69
N TYR A 634 -6.19 -8.77 18.78
CA TYR A 634 -5.52 -8.46 20.04
C TYR A 634 -6.32 -7.40 20.82
N ARG A 635 -7.41 -7.90 21.42
CA ARG A 635 -8.26 -7.32 22.48
C ARG A 635 -9.09 -6.09 22.10
N SER A 636 -10.13 -6.34 21.32
CA SER A 636 -11.27 -5.44 21.17
C SER A 636 -11.95 -5.14 22.53
N ARG A 637 -11.69 -3.95 23.09
CA ARG A 637 -12.65 -3.04 23.73
C ARG A 637 -11.99 -1.67 23.93
N ASP A 638 -12.39 -0.75 23.04
CA ASP A 638 -12.42 0.71 23.22
C ASP A 638 -11.10 1.50 23.30
N ASN A 639 -10.19 1.31 22.34
CA ASN A 639 -9.45 2.38 21.62
C ASN A 639 -8.31 1.80 20.80
N LEU A 640 -8.31 2.01 19.47
CA LEU A 640 -7.24 1.49 18.60
C LEU A 640 -6.99 2.39 17.39
N GLY A 641 -6.53 3.62 17.67
CA GLY A 641 -6.05 4.59 16.69
C GLY A 641 -4.55 4.93 16.82
N VAL A 642 -3.80 4.24 17.68
CA VAL A 642 -2.40 4.61 18.03
C VAL A 642 -1.38 3.48 17.78
N MET A 643 -1.82 2.29 17.36
CA MET A 643 -0.93 1.12 17.22
C MET A 643 -0.05 1.14 15.96
N GLN A 644 -0.33 2.00 14.98
CA GLN A 644 0.55 2.15 13.82
C GLN A 644 1.81 2.96 14.18
N ALA A 645 1.66 4.01 15.00
CA ALA A 645 2.79 4.81 15.48
C ALA A 645 3.53 4.16 16.66
N LEU A 646 2.82 3.54 17.61
CA LEU A 646 3.48 2.85 18.73
C LEU A 646 4.11 1.52 18.30
N GLY A 647 3.57 0.82 17.30
CA GLY A 647 4.23 -0.36 16.74
C GLY A 647 5.56 -0.01 16.06
N ASP A 648 5.59 1.09 15.31
CA ASP A 648 6.80 1.57 14.64
C ASP A 648 7.78 2.29 15.60
N GLN A 649 7.30 2.87 16.71
CA GLN A 649 8.13 3.49 17.76
C GLN A 649 8.58 2.52 18.87
N LEU A 650 7.82 1.45 19.18
CA LEU A 650 8.14 0.50 20.26
C LEU A 650 8.83 -0.78 19.77
N VAL A 651 8.95 -0.98 18.45
CA VAL A 651 10.03 -1.83 17.92
C VAL A 651 11.34 -1.08 18.20
N PHE A 652 11.99 -1.43 19.30
CA PHE A 652 13.31 -0.92 19.67
C PHE A 652 14.25 -0.99 18.44
N GLY A 653 14.50 0.18 17.84
CA GLY A 653 15.30 0.33 16.62
C GLY A 653 14.75 1.30 15.57
N GLY A 654 13.56 1.89 15.74
CA GLY A 654 13.14 3.05 14.95
C GLY A 654 13.90 4.30 15.42
N ASP A 655 14.67 4.93 14.52
CA ASP A 655 15.37 6.19 14.79
C ASP A 655 14.38 7.25 15.33
N ASP A 656 14.54 7.62 16.60
CA ASP A 656 13.87 8.76 17.25
C ASP A 656 14.46 10.13 16.83
N ASP A 657 15.37 10.16 15.86
CA ASP A 657 15.92 11.40 15.32
C ASP A 657 15.10 11.89 14.13
N LEU A 658 14.67 13.15 14.20
CA LEU A 658 14.18 13.92 13.05
C LEU A 658 15.13 13.69 11.85
N ASN A 659 14.68 12.89 10.89
CA ASN A 659 15.50 12.34 9.81
C ASN A 659 15.77 13.41 8.73
N MET A 660 16.51 14.48 9.03
CA MET A 660 17.10 15.30 7.97
C MET A 660 18.25 14.50 7.34
N LYS A 661 18.16 14.21 6.04
CA LYS A 661 19.24 13.57 5.29
C LYS A 661 19.66 14.44 4.13
N THR A 662 20.97 14.56 3.95
CA THR A 662 21.57 15.33 2.86
C THR A 662 22.40 14.41 1.98
N THR A 663 22.31 14.59 0.66
CA THR A 663 23.15 13.91 -0.33
C THR A 663 23.65 14.92 -1.36
N GLU A 664 24.92 14.82 -1.74
CA GLU A 664 25.52 15.69 -2.76
C GLU A 664 24.96 15.39 -4.15
N LEU A 665 24.85 16.40 -5.02
CA LEU A 665 24.56 16.18 -6.44
C LEU A 665 25.86 15.96 -7.22
N THR A 666 25.86 14.91 -8.04
CA THR A 666 26.95 14.63 -8.98
C THR A 666 26.52 14.98 -10.41
N ASP A 667 27.46 14.98 -11.36
CA ASP A 667 27.15 15.22 -12.78
C ASP A 667 26.44 14.04 -13.46
N ASP A 668 26.45 12.87 -12.81
CA ASP A 668 25.73 11.67 -13.25
C ASP A 668 24.27 11.66 -12.78
N ASP A 669 23.90 12.48 -11.79
CA ASP A 669 22.52 12.57 -11.31
C ASP A 669 21.63 13.29 -12.34
N LYS A 670 20.45 12.72 -12.65
CA LYS A 670 19.50 13.26 -13.65
C LYS A 670 18.15 13.65 -13.05
N TRP A 671 17.62 12.84 -12.13
CA TRP A 671 16.25 13.01 -11.63
C TRP A 671 16.18 13.08 -10.11
N ILE A 672 15.34 13.98 -9.58
CA ILE A 672 14.77 13.85 -8.23
C ILE A 672 13.30 13.49 -8.40
N VAL A 673 12.86 12.45 -7.69
CA VAL A 673 11.45 12.01 -7.65
C VAL A 673 10.96 12.10 -6.21
N ILE A 674 9.90 12.87 -6.00
CA ILE A 674 9.17 12.96 -4.73
C ILE A 674 7.78 12.40 -4.99
N ALA A 675 7.40 11.29 -4.38
CA ALA A 675 6.09 10.69 -4.64
C ALA A 675 5.53 9.97 -3.43
N SER A 676 4.20 9.87 -3.35
CA SER A 676 3.52 9.08 -2.31
C SER A 676 3.84 7.59 -2.42
N ASP A 677 3.83 6.90 -1.29
CA ASP A 677 3.99 5.43 -1.16
C ASP A 677 3.27 4.60 -2.22
N ILE A 678 2.05 5.00 -2.58
CA ILE A 678 1.23 4.27 -3.54
C ILE A 678 1.89 4.10 -4.90
N VAL A 679 2.72 5.08 -5.32
CA VAL A 679 3.46 5.01 -6.59
C VAL A 679 4.44 3.85 -6.55
N PHE A 680 5.14 3.65 -5.43
CA PHE A 680 6.16 2.61 -5.29
C PHE A 680 5.61 1.27 -4.81
N ASN A 681 4.37 1.22 -4.34
CA ASN A 681 3.64 -0.05 -4.18
C ASN A 681 3.39 -0.74 -5.53
N VAL A 682 3.30 0.07 -6.59
CA VAL A 682 3.01 -0.36 -7.97
C VAL A 682 4.26 -0.42 -8.82
N ILE A 683 5.10 0.61 -8.77
CA ILE A 683 6.27 0.78 -9.63
C ILE A 683 7.47 0.32 -8.83
N ASP A 684 7.95 -0.87 -9.14
CA ASP A 684 9.18 -1.40 -8.56
C ASP A 684 10.42 -0.65 -9.09
N GLU A 685 11.60 -0.98 -8.54
CA GLU A 685 12.85 -0.31 -8.92
C GLU A 685 13.22 -0.55 -10.38
N ASN A 686 12.91 -1.73 -10.92
CA ASN A 686 13.23 -2.09 -12.30
C ASN A 686 12.42 -1.25 -13.29
N LEU A 687 11.11 -1.14 -13.07
CA LEU A 687 10.23 -0.33 -13.90
C LEU A 687 10.54 1.15 -13.74
N LEU A 688 10.79 1.63 -12.52
CA LEU A 688 11.19 3.02 -12.29
C LEU A 688 12.49 3.36 -13.04
N SER A 689 13.50 2.47 -12.97
CA SER A 689 14.76 2.62 -13.68
C SER A 689 14.56 2.66 -15.20
N LYS A 690 13.72 1.75 -15.72
CA LYS A 690 13.37 1.72 -17.15
C LYS A 690 12.69 3.02 -17.58
N MET A 691 11.72 3.51 -16.82
CA MET A 691 11.04 4.79 -17.10
C MET A 691 12.02 5.96 -17.09
N ALA A 692 12.85 6.06 -16.05
CA ALA A 692 13.84 7.13 -15.89
C ALA A 692 14.85 7.21 -17.06
N LYS A 693 15.18 6.06 -17.66
CA LYS A 693 16.05 5.96 -18.84
C LYS A 693 15.39 6.47 -20.12
N THR A 694 14.10 6.19 -20.29
CA THR A 694 13.40 6.40 -21.58
C THR A 694 12.74 7.76 -21.72
N VAL A 695 12.34 8.39 -20.61
CA VAL A 695 11.65 9.68 -20.62
C VAL A 695 12.60 10.84 -20.94
N GLU A 696 12.12 11.79 -21.75
CA GLU A 696 12.93 12.92 -22.23
C GLU A 696 12.90 14.11 -21.29
N ASN A 697 11.83 14.27 -20.50
CA ASN A 697 11.61 15.42 -19.64
C ASN A 697 10.82 15.07 -18.37
N ALA A 698 10.82 15.99 -17.39
CA ALA A 698 10.16 15.80 -16.10
C ALA A 698 8.64 15.59 -16.21
N GLU A 699 8.01 16.12 -17.26
CA GLU A 699 6.57 16.00 -17.47
C GLU A 699 6.19 14.58 -17.89
N GLU A 700 6.84 14.06 -18.92
CA GLU A 700 6.68 12.66 -19.34
C GLU A 700 6.94 11.71 -18.17
N PHE A 701 7.93 12.01 -17.33
CA PHE A 701 8.23 11.17 -16.18
C PHE A 701 7.13 11.25 -15.11
N ALA A 702 6.71 12.44 -14.68
CA ALA A 702 5.68 12.60 -13.67
C ALA A 702 4.35 11.94 -14.11
N TYR A 703 3.88 12.26 -15.32
CA TYR A 703 2.66 11.65 -15.86
C TYR A 703 2.84 10.16 -16.15
N GLY A 704 4.04 9.72 -16.53
CA GLY A 704 4.39 8.32 -16.64
C GLY A 704 4.17 7.59 -15.32
N LEU A 705 4.69 8.13 -14.20
CA LEU A 705 4.49 7.56 -12.86
C LEU A 705 3.00 7.49 -12.51
N ARG A 706 2.25 8.57 -12.74
CA ARG A 706 0.80 8.61 -12.50
C ARG A 706 0.08 7.55 -13.34
N ASN A 707 0.22 7.60 -14.66
CA ASN A 707 -0.55 6.77 -15.58
C ASN A 707 -0.22 5.29 -15.44
N THR A 708 1.04 4.97 -15.18
CA THR A 708 1.48 3.61 -14.81
C THR A 708 0.80 3.18 -13.51
N THR A 709 0.83 4.00 -12.46
CA THR A 709 0.10 3.70 -11.21
C THR A 709 -1.41 3.53 -11.43
N MET A 710 -2.00 4.35 -12.31
CA MET A 710 -3.43 4.28 -12.66
C MET A 710 -3.80 3.02 -13.43
N GLY A 711 -2.91 2.53 -14.31
CA GLY A 711 -3.08 1.29 -15.06
C GLY A 711 -3.18 0.04 -14.17
N HIS A 712 -2.70 0.14 -12.92
CA HIS A 712 -2.72 -0.92 -11.90
C HIS A 712 -3.88 -0.80 -10.93
N MET A 713 -4.92 -0.04 -11.28
CA MET A 713 -6.19 -0.05 -10.55
C MET A 713 -6.14 0.47 -9.11
N TYR A 714 -5.09 1.22 -8.76
CA TYR A 714 -5.06 1.89 -7.49
C TYR A 714 -6.07 3.05 -7.50
N ASN A 715 -7.14 2.86 -6.73
CA ASN A 715 -8.20 3.85 -6.52
C ASN A 715 -7.87 4.83 -5.39
N GLN A 716 -6.63 4.81 -4.88
CA GLN A 716 -6.13 5.75 -3.87
C GLN A 716 -5.64 7.05 -4.52
N LYS A 717 -5.49 8.09 -3.70
CA LYS A 717 -4.88 9.35 -4.14
C LYS A 717 -3.39 9.12 -4.44
N LEU A 718 -2.87 9.77 -5.48
CA LEU A 718 -1.45 9.73 -5.80
C LEU A 718 -0.95 11.14 -6.12
N SER A 719 0.27 11.43 -5.71
CA SER A 719 0.97 12.66 -6.08
C SER A 719 2.44 12.35 -6.35
N ALA A 720 2.96 12.91 -7.43
CA ALA A 720 4.36 12.79 -7.80
C ALA A 720 4.89 14.13 -8.32
N ILE A 721 6.07 14.51 -7.88
CA ILE A 721 6.88 15.63 -8.37
C ILE A 721 8.16 15.03 -8.95
N VAL A 722 8.52 15.47 -10.15
CA VAL A 722 9.77 15.09 -10.79
C VAL A 722 10.54 16.36 -11.15
N LEU A 723 11.83 16.38 -10.81
CA LEU A 723 12.77 17.44 -11.16
C LEU A 723 13.85 16.88 -12.09
N ASP A 724 14.07 17.57 -13.21
CA ASP A 724 15.20 17.41 -14.13
C ASP A 724 16.39 18.25 -13.62
N ILE A 725 17.41 17.58 -13.11
CA ILE A 725 18.58 18.21 -12.48
C ILE A 725 19.40 19.00 -13.51
N ASP A 726 19.50 18.54 -14.75
CA ASP A 726 20.26 19.20 -15.81
C ASP A 726 19.63 20.55 -16.17
N LYS A 727 18.31 20.55 -16.38
CA LYS A 727 17.57 21.79 -16.65
C LYS A 727 17.56 22.71 -15.44
N TYR A 728 17.49 22.16 -14.24
CA TYR A 728 17.53 22.92 -13.00
C TYR A 728 18.84 23.69 -12.84
N LYS A 729 19.99 23.01 -13.01
CA LYS A 729 21.33 23.63 -12.97
C LYS A 729 21.48 24.70 -14.05
N LYS A 730 20.96 24.45 -15.27
CA LYS A 730 20.99 25.44 -16.37
C LYS A 730 20.12 26.67 -16.12
N GLY A 731 19.00 26.54 -15.41
CA GLY A 731 18.11 27.66 -15.10
C GLY A 731 18.57 28.53 -13.93
N LYS A 732 19.57 28.08 -13.15
CA LYS A 732 20.20 28.84 -12.06
C LYS A 732 21.44 29.64 -12.48
N ASN A 733 22.11 29.22 -13.56
CA ASN A 733 23.22 29.93 -14.19
C ASN A 733 22.70 30.92 -15.23
#